data_AF-A0A2P4XFL9-F1
#
_entry.id   AF-A0A2P4XFL9-F1
#
_cell.length_a   1.000
_cell.length_b   1.000
_cell.length_c   1.000
_cell.angle_alpha   90.00
_cell.angle_beta   90.00
_cell.angle_gamma   90.00
#
_symmetry.space_group_name_H-M   'P 1'
#
loop_
_entity.id
_entity.type
_entity.pdbx_description
1 polymer ?
#
loop_
_entity_poly.entity_id
_entity_poly.type
_entity_poly.pdbx_seq_one_letter_code
_entity_poly.pdbx_strand_id
1 'polypeptide(L)'
;MLLQPQIAWRTWSTVPKFGLSRRTHFGLFAFLRSIRDPIISFRLIYPTDGAIETNPIEFRTEISVNSIEEYKNQYGDKLLCIELQGRLQRTKCSQLIRPRVVFDSLPSGNYTTRAILTSTDGSIQYYVTSDTTFTVVSKESLAVLMKRKVPEEQDLIEWAVQRRVGNYGGEDVIDSPVNHSTSTFSTSDILLVIGVKTAVVENFSFRQAIRETWASPDSVPHDVKVFFVGCVPTLTNELNTDKRQQIQKAIELEKQTYGDLLTDELRCEDSYANLPTQVKEFLRFASQTFPHTPFVMIADDDIYLRVDRLADELRKESRTQRLYIGQVWDTLLGRSQEPVRERTERYYISKSSYPLHTYPPFAFGSHYILSMDCARFIASNSDRLRGLGAMDDVSVALWLLTNQVHVEHTLAFSSLRIATCTNGLLSLADLSPFGIRSIHANLVTKRDFCFGFDEVAWQKIMKGLEFTEQSLPYPLEIQTYVHNLEDTEYLYVTSIISTKDNAGVKISYYPSAETFCSYSRRVCLETHLVLGSSNFKSWTCHGITQKLRAQVQQQFQIIEATGLVSLAFLELWKYNLFVAEESAPPYIIAYTTESSYASVVFECIFKTIFEGHKRPVLVVPEKVLRMNYRNEPDVFIFSIFDSNCDPMSNPGCHEMIEHYMNEYLLPTGNGKATKVMMISGEAIDTRQLDDRVPLLSSVSDVKRTWHVYLPIVSISFAERLQHTPVELLSLVPPSLSSFKERRFCAYLYARCDRSLREYMFDLLNAMEPVDALGICAGSSRPPDNSYRASRYFKWFNDEAVASYQNYKFVIAFENSAEPGYVTEKLVNPFLAGSIPIYWGNSTTVSHLFNPDSFIDCGRFEKLEDCAAFVLQVHKSPELYLQMRREPPIRNLTAFNEAFSWHPSVSTRSLADKVARMLHLDIVS
;
A
#
# COMPACT_ATOMS: atom_id res chain seq x y z
N MET A 1 82.08 -21.94 24.62
CA MET A 1 82.44 -23.37 24.76
C MET A 1 81.15 -24.15 24.68
N LEU A 2 80.83 -24.73 23.51
CA LEU A 2 81.04 -26.16 23.17
C LEU A 2 80.36 -27.07 24.21
N LEU A 3 79.35 -27.85 23.85
CA LEU A 3 79.50 -29.06 23.03
C LEU A 3 78.18 -29.49 22.34
N GLN A 4 78.29 -29.86 21.07
CA GLN A 4 77.50 -30.93 20.44
C GLN A 4 78.24 -32.28 20.59
N PRO A 5 77.61 -33.40 20.18
CA PRO A 5 78.11 -34.06 18.97
C PRO A 5 77.02 -34.60 17.99
N GLN A 6 77.52 -34.96 16.80
CA GLN A 6 76.88 -35.26 15.52
C GLN A 6 76.50 -36.74 15.29
N ILE A 7 75.80 -37.02 14.16
CA ILE A 7 76.06 -38.04 13.08
C ILE A 7 74.94 -37.83 12.01
N ALA A 8 75.16 -37.27 10.79
CA ALA A 8 75.74 -37.78 9.52
C ALA A 8 74.89 -38.83 8.78
N TRP A 9 74.71 -38.93 7.43
CA TRP A 9 74.83 -38.14 6.17
C TRP A 9 74.36 -39.11 5.05
N ARG A 10 73.73 -38.66 3.95
CA ARG A 10 74.08 -39.05 2.54
C ARG A 10 73.16 -38.44 1.48
N THR A 11 73.81 -38.04 0.39
CA THR A 11 73.36 -37.33 -0.83
C THR A 11 73.02 -38.31 -1.97
N TRP A 12 72.47 -37.82 -3.10
CA TRP A 12 73.11 -37.80 -4.44
C TRP A 12 72.14 -37.30 -5.56
N SER A 13 72.74 -36.57 -6.49
CA SER A 13 72.34 -35.92 -7.75
C SER A 13 71.63 -36.75 -8.83
N THR A 14 70.87 -36.12 -9.76
CA THR A 14 71.21 -35.96 -11.21
C THR A 14 70.05 -35.38 -12.05
N VAL A 15 70.40 -34.62 -13.10
CA VAL A 15 69.53 -34.03 -14.15
C VAL A 15 69.71 -34.85 -15.45
N PRO A 16 68.70 -34.91 -16.34
CA PRO A 16 68.98 -34.56 -17.74
C PRO A 16 67.89 -33.69 -18.43
N LYS A 17 68.34 -32.82 -19.34
CA LYS A 17 67.57 -31.99 -20.30
C LYS A 17 67.47 -32.67 -21.67
N PHE A 18 66.31 -32.58 -22.33
CA PHE A 18 66.04 -32.51 -23.79
C PHE A 18 64.49 -32.39 -23.92
N GLY A 19 63.81 -31.63 -24.78
CA GLY A 19 64.09 -30.65 -25.83
C GLY A 19 62.74 -30.30 -26.50
N LEU A 20 62.46 -28.99 -26.65
CA LEU A 20 61.53 -28.28 -27.56
C LEU A 20 60.17 -28.91 -27.98
N SER A 21 59.07 -28.23 -27.62
CA SER A 21 58.15 -27.62 -28.61
C SER A 21 57.29 -26.52 -27.96
N ARG A 22 57.01 -25.49 -28.76
CA ARG A 22 56.48 -24.17 -28.41
C ARG A 22 55.00 -24.20 -27.99
N ARG A 23 54.65 -23.42 -26.95
CA ARG A 23 53.59 -22.38 -27.00
C ARG A 23 53.61 -21.54 -25.71
N THR A 24 54.09 -20.30 -25.87
CA THR A 24 53.63 -19.05 -25.25
C THR A 24 52.82 -19.13 -23.93
N HIS A 25 53.41 -18.69 -22.81
CA HIS A 25 53.13 -17.37 -22.21
C HIS A 25 54.01 -17.12 -20.97
N PHE A 26 54.21 -15.83 -20.71
CA PHE A 26 55.07 -15.17 -19.74
C PHE A 26 54.84 -15.57 -18.26
N GLY A 27 55.90 -15.45 -17.44
CA GLY A 27 55.76 -14.92 -16.06
C GLY A 27 56.48 -15.68 -14.95
N LEU A 28 57.56 -15.10 -14.42
CA LEU A 28 58.34 -15.52 -13.25
C LEU A 28 57.91 -14.71 -12.00
N PHE A 29 58.15 -15.25 -10.79
CA PHE A 29 57.97 -14.67 -9.42
C PHE A 29 56.54 -14.78 -8.82
N ALA A 30 56.27 -15.14 -7.56
CA ALA A 30 57.08 -15.36 -6.35
C ALA A 30 56.30 -16.18 -5.30
N PHE A 31 57.04 -16.73 -4.33
CA PHE A 31 56.58 -17.27 -3.04
C PHE A 31 55.67 -16.27 -2.28
N LEU A 32 54.40 -16.63 -2.05
CA LEU A 32 53.59 -16.22 -0.90
C LEU A 32 52.63 -17.38 -0.60
N ARG A 33 52.59 -17.84 0.67
CA ARG A 33 51.50 -18.69 1.15
C ARG A 33 50.19 -17.98 0.83
N SER A 34 49.32 -18.60 0.03
CA SER A 34 47.93 -18.19 -0.09
C SER A 34 47.29 -18.35 1.30
N ILE A 35 47.23 -17.25 2.05
CA ILE A 35 46.30 -17.13 3.17
C ILE A 35 44.93 -17.18 2.48
N ARG A 36 44.17 -18.27 2.71
CA ARG A 36 42.78 -18.30 2.25
C ARG A 36 42.04 -17.21 2.97
N ASP A 37 41.23 -16.45 2.22
CA ASP A 37 40.38 -15.45 2.82
C ASP A 37 39.39 -16.11 3.80
N PRO A 38 39.35 -15.70 5.08
CA PRO A 38 38.40 -16.25 6.04
C PRO A 38 36.95 -15.83 5.78
N ILE A 39 36.71 -14.79 4.97
CA ILE A 39 35.37 -14.30 4.61
C ILE A 39 34.79 -15.16 3.47
N ILE A 40 33.66 -15.82 3.75
CA ILE A 40 32.87 -16.60 2.79
C ILE A 40 31.92 -15.68 2.01
N SER A 41 31.27 -14.75 2.70
CA SER A 41 30.34 -13.79 2.10
C SER A 41 30.30 -12.49 2.90
N PHE A 42 30.04 -11.39 2.19
CA PHE A 42 29.85 -10.06 2.78
C PHE A 42 28.63 -9.40 2.14
N ARG A 43 27.63 -9.08 2.96
CA ARG A 43 26.36 -8.50 2.51
C ARG A 43 25.95 -7.33 3.38
N LEU A 44 25.39 -6.29 2.77
CA LEU A 44 24.59 -5.30 3.48
C LEU A 44 23.22 -5.93 3.72
N ILE A 45 22.90 -6.20 4.98
CA ILE A 45 21.63 -6.84 5.37
C ILE A 45 20.60 -5.83 5.83
N TYR A 46 21.01 -4.60 6.15
CA TYR A 46 20.11 -3.53 6.52
C TYR A 46 20.73 -2.14 6.30
N PRO A 47 19.99 -1.17 5.74
CA PRO A 47 18.66 -1.32 5.14
C PRO A 47 18.71 -2.22 3.90
N THR A 48 17.63 -2.96 3.62
CA THR A 48 17.51 -3.79 2.42
C THR A 48 17.06 -2.95 1.23
N ASP A 49 17.18 -3.50 0.02
CA ASP A 49 16.73 -2.78 -1.19
C ASP A 49 15.22 -2.50 -1.12
N GLY A 50 14.83 -1.25 -1.34
CA GLY A 50 13.47 -0.75 -1.17
C GLY A 50 13.01 -0.49 0.28
N ALA A 51 13.88 -0.68 1.29
CA ALA A 51 13.49 -0.50 2.70
C ALA A 51 13.04 0.94 3.00
N ILE A 52 12.12 1.10 3.95
CA ILE A 52 11.64 2.41 4.40
C ILE A 52 12.05 2.62 5.85
N GLU A 53 12.86 3.63 6.08
CA GLU A 53 13.61 3.84 7.32
C GLU A 53 13.31 5.16 7.99
N THR A 54 13.56 5.24 9.29
CA THR A 54 13.48 6.51 10.06
C THR A 54 14.78 6.78 10.78
N ASN A 55 15.06 8.06 11.02
CA ASN A 55 16.24 8.43 11.78
C ASN A 55 16.13 8.01 13.27
N PRO A 56 17.21 7.55 13.90
CA PRO A 56 18.53 7.30 13.32
C PRO A 56 18.60 5.93 12.62
N ILE A 57 19.33 5.84 11.50
CA ILE A 57 19.46 4.59 10.73
C ILE A 57 20.79 3.92 11.05
N GLU A 58 20.73 2.72 11.63
CA GLU A 58 21.89 1.88 11.89
C GLU A 58 22.08 0.87 10.75
N PHE A 59 23.16 0.97 9.99
CA PHE A 59 23.46 0.04 8.92
C PHE A 59 24.07 -1.24 9.48
N ARG A 60 23.62 -2.40 8.98
CA ARG A 60 24.09 -3.72 9.43
C ARG A 60 24.56 -4.54 8.24
N THR A 61 25.66 -5.23 8.45
CA THR A 61 26.25 -6.13 7.46
C THR A 61 26.39 -7.53 8.02
N GLU A 62 26.14 -8.53 7.19
CA GLU A 62 26.46 -9.92 7.47
C GLU A 62 27.83 -10.24 6.88
N ILE A 63 28.70 -10.82 7.70
CA ILE A 63 30.00 -11.35 7.29
C ILE A 63 30.00 -12.82 7.67
N SER A 64 29.77 -13.71 6.71
CA SER A 64 29.93 -15.14 6.94
C SER A 64 31.40 -15.49 6.90
N VAL A 65 31.90 -16.17 7.93
CA VAL A 65 33.31 -16.55 8.05
C VAL A 65 33.45 -18.05 8.26
N ASN A 66 34.53 -18.63 7.75
CA ASN A 66 34.87 -20.03 7.99
C ASN A 66 35.56 -20.24 9.36
N SER A 67 36.23 -19.21 9.88
CA SER A 67 36.93 -19.18 11.16
C SER A 67 36.93 -17.76 11.74
N ILE A 68 36.31 -17.61 12.91
CA ILE A 68 36.23 -16.32 13.62
C ILE A 68 37.64 -15.83 14.03
N GLU A 69 38.54 -16.76 14.37
CA GLU A 69 39.89 -16.44 14.83
C GLU A 69 40.78 -15.93 13.69
N GLU A 70 40.73 -16.57 12.52
CA GLU A 70 41.45 -16.12 11.32
C GLU A 70 40.91 -14.78 10.81
N TYR A 71 39.59 -14.62 10.80
CA TYR A 71 38.93 -13.35 10.46
C TYR A 71 39.42 -12.19 11.35
N LYS A 72 39.46 -12.39 12.68
CA LYS A 72 39.95 -11.37 13.61
C LYS A 72 41.41 -11.02 13.38
N ASN A 73 42.26 -12.01 13.07
CA ASN A 73 43.68 -11.77 12.83
C ASN A 73 43.95 -10.99 11.52
N GLN A 74 43.17 -11.23 10.48
CA GLN A 74 43.38 -10.62 9.15
C GLN A 74 42.66 -9.28 8.96
N TYR A 75 41.44 -9.15 9.50
CA TYR A 75 40.57 -7.99 9.28
C TYR A 75 40.29 -7.19 10.56
N GLY A 76 40.75 -7.62 11.73
CA GLY A 76 40.38 -6.99 13.01
C GLY A 76 40.73 -5.50 13.14
N ASP A 77 41.73 -5.01 12.41
CA ASP A 77 42.15 -3.60 12.38
C ASP A 77 41.51 -2.79 11.24
N LYS A 78 40.74 -3.42 10.34
CA LYS A 78 40.15 -2.78 9.15
C LYS A 78 38.86 -2.04 9.47
N LEU A 79 38.37 -1.25 8.51
CA LEU A 79 37.17 -0.43 8.66
C LEU A 79 36.01 -0.98 7.83
N LEU A 80 34.81 -0.92 8.43
CA LEU A 80 33.55 -1.03 7.71
C LEU A 80 33.03 0.38 7.40
N CYS A 81 32.86 0.70 6.14
CA CYS A 81 32.34 1.98 5.68
C CYS A 81 30.99 1.80 4.97
N ILE A 82 30.06 2.71 5.22
CA ILE A 82 28.81 2.84 4.46
C ILE A 82 28.91 4.13 3.65
N GLU A 83 28.69 4.00 2.35
CA GLU A 83 28.73 5.11 1.40
C GLU A 83 27.33 5.37 0.85
N LEU A 84 26.84 6.62 0.95
CA LEU A 84 25.62 7.10 0.30
C LEU A 84 25.96 7.71 -1.06
N GLN A 85 25.24 7.31 -2.11
CA GLN A 85 25.40 7.79 -3.48
C GLN A 85 24.41 8.95 -3.79
N GLY A 86 24.70 9.73 -4.83
CA GLY A 86 23.80 10.78 -5.35
C GLY A 86 24.04 12.19 -4.79
N ARG A 87 22.97 13.00 -4.68
CA ARG A 87 23.04 14.45 -4.39
C ARG A 87 23.58 14.80 -2.99
N LEU A 88 23.64 13.83 -2.08
CA LEU A 88 24.12 13.92 -0.70
C LEU A 88 25.20 12.85 -0.44
N GLN A 89 26.28 12.89 -1.23
CA GLN A 89 27.36 11.91 -1.13
C GLN A 89 28.06 11.99 0.24
N ARG A 90 27.96 10.93 1.04
CA ARG A 90 28.47 10.91 2.42
C ARG A 90 28.93 9.50 2.79
N THR A 91 30.12 9.40 3.39
CA THR A 91 30.70 8.12 3.83
C THR A 91 30.94 8.16 5.33
N LYS A 92 30.52 7.12 6.05
CA LYS A 92 30.77 6.96 7.48
C LYS A 92 31.38 5.59 7.74
N CYS A 93 32.48 5.56 8.49
CA CYS A 93 33.25 4.35 8.76
C CYS A 93 33.27 4.02 10.25
N SER A 94 33.37 2.74 10.58
CA SER A 94 33.48 2.21 11.93
C SER A 94 34.49 1.06 11.97
N GLN A 95 35.12 0.84 13.13
CA GLN A 95 36.03 -0.29 13.31
C GLN A 95 35.25 -1.61 13.33
N LEU A 96 35.79 -2.65 12.68
CA LEU A 96 35.13 -3.96 12.57
C LEU A 96 34.97 -4.72 13.89
N ILE A 97 35.70 -4.32 14.93
CA ILE A 97 35.58 -4.92 16.27
C ILE A 97 34.22 -4.59 16.90
N ARG A 98 33.62 -3.43 16.55
CA ARG A 98 32.27 -3.00 16.94
C ARG A 98 31.65 -2.10 15.86
N PRO A 99 31.26 -2.65 14.70
CA PRO A 99 30.77 -1.84 13.60
C PRO A 99 29.42 -1.25 14.01
N ARG A 100 29.41 0.07 14.22
CA ARG A 100 28.20 0.85 14.44
C ARG A 100 28.25 2.05 13.53
N VAL A 101 27.70 1.88 12.32
CA VAL A 101 27.58 2.95 11.34
C VAL A 101 26.14 3.46 11.38
N VAL A 102 25.94 4.50 12.18
CA VAL A 102 24.63 5.13 12.36
C VAL A 102 24.61 6.48 11.65
N PHE A 103 23.59 6.75 10.86
CA PHE A 103 23.30 8.09 10.37
C PHE A 103 22.19 8.69 11.22
N ASP A 104 22.54 9.69 12.02
CA ASP A 104 21.65 10.27 13.03
C ASP A 104 20.55 11.15 12.43
N SER A 105 20.83 11.79 11.30
CA SER A 105 19.89 12.66 10.59
C SER A 105 20.13 12.64 9.07
N LEU A 106 19.29 11.89 8.37
CA LEU A 106 19.14 11.93 6.92
C LEU A 106 17.80 12.59 6.56
N PRO A 107 17.77 13.59 5.66
CA PRO A 107 16.51 14.16 5.16
C PRO A 107 15.59 13.10 4.57
N SER A 108 14.28 13.32 4.61
CA SER A 108 13.34 12.39 3.96
C SER A 108 13.58 12.34 2.44
N GLY A 109 13.59 11.14 1.87
CA GLY A 109 13.86 10.91 0.45
C GLY A 109 14.48 9.55 0.16
N ASN A 110 14.74 9.28 -1.11
CA ASN A 110 15.35 8.02 -1.56
C ASN A 110 16.88 8.13 -1.57
N TYR A 111 17.54 7.09 -1.08
CA TYR A 111 18.99 6.97 -0.99
C TYR A 111 19.43 5.66 -1.64
N THR A 112 20.64 5.66 -2.17
CA THR A 112 21.33 4.46 -2.65
C THR A 112 22.61 4.32 -1.85
N THR A 113 22.92 3.11 -1.37
CA THR A 113 24.08 2.86 -0.52
C THR A 113 24.79 1.56 -0.86
N ARG A 114 26.04 1.45 -0.41
CA ARG A 114 26.82 0.20 -0.40
C ARG A 114 27.72 0.14 0.82
N ALA A 115 28.01 -1.07 1.27
CA ALA A 115 28.97 -1.34 2.32
C ALA A 115 30.34 -1.68 1.72
N ILE A 116 31.39 -1.15 2.34
CA ILE A 116 32.78 -1.27 1.89
C ILE A 116 33.64 -1.72 3.07
N LEU A 117 34.37 -2.81 2.89
CA LEU A 117 35.43 -3.24 3.80
C LEU A 117 36.76 -2.67 3.30
N THR A 118 37.42 -1.82 4.10
CA THR A 118 38.59 -1.06 3.63
C THR A 118 39.74 -0.99 4.63
N SER A 119 40.94 -0.64 4.15
CA SER A 119 42.10 -0.34 4.99
C SER A 119 41.86 0.89 5.88
N THR A 120 42.65 1.02 6.94
CA THR A 120 42.51 2.11 7.92
C THR A 120 42.69 3.50 7.33
N ASP A 121 43.47 3.62 6.25
CA ASP A 121 43.69 4.85 5.47
C ASP A 121 42.72 4.99 4.28
N GLY A 122 41.84 4.01 4.05
CA GLY A 122 40.88 3.99 2.94
C GLY A 122 41.48 3.70 1.56
N SER A 123 42.78 3.43 1.47
CA SER A 123 43.49 3.25 0.18
C SER A 123 43.19 1.93 -0.53
N ILE A 124 42.79 0.89 0.21
CA ILE A 124 42.52 -0.46 -0.31
C ILE A 124 41.12 -0.89 0.10
N GLN A 125 40.24 -1.09 -0.89
CA GLN A 125 38.92 -1.71 -0.70
C GLN A 125 39.02 -3.23 -0.92
N TYR A 126 38.76 -4.02 0.12
CA TYR A 126 38.82 -5.48 0.10
C TYR A 126 37.52 -6.08 -0.45
N TYR A 127 36.38 -5.55 0.00
CA TYR A 127 35.05 -6.01 -0.40
C TYR A 127 34.10 -4.82 -0.56
N VAL A 128 33.22 -4.90 -1.56
CA VAL A 128 32.19 -3.91 -1.84
C VAL A 128 30.90 -4.65 -2.14
N THR A 129 29.80 -4.28 -1.48
CA THR A 129 28.48 -4.86 -1.75
C THR A 129 27.88 -4.24 -3.01
N SER A 130 26.88 -4.90 -3.60
CA SER A 130 26.01 -4.27 -4.60
C SER A 130 25.29 -3.06 -4.00
N ASP A 131 24.87 -2.14 -4.89
CA ASP A 131 24.08 -0.98 -4.49
C ASP A 131 22.72 -1.42 -3.93
N THR A 132 22.28 -0.74 -2.88
CA THR A 132 21.05 -1.00 -2.14
C THR A 132 20.30 0.31 -1.98
N THR A 133 19.06 0.38 -2.45
CA THR A 133 18.21 1.56 -2.36
C THR A 133 17.33 1.51 -1.12
N PHE A 134 17.10 2.63 -0.45
CA PHE A 134 16.19 2.71 0.68
C PHE A 134 15.65 4.13 0.82
N THR A 135 14.50 4.29 1.46
CA THR A 135 13.79 5.56 1.59
C THR A 135 13.78 5.98 3.03
N VAL A 136 14.27 7.17 3.35
CA VAL A 136 14.13 7.75 4.69
C VAL A 136 12.84 8.53 4.76
N VAL A 137 12.03 8.27 5.78
CA VAL A 137 10.78 8.97 6.08
C VAL A 137 10.81 9.45 7.53
N SER A 138 9.87 10.33 7.90
CA SER A 138 9.73 10.74 9.30
C SER A 138 9.13 9.60 10.15
N LYS A 139 9.35 9.61 11.47
CA LYS A 139 8.78 8.57 12.36
C LYS A 139 7.26 8.51 12.27
N GLU A 140 6.63 9.64 11.97
CA GLU A 140 5.21 9.81 11.75
C GLU A 140 4.77 9.19 10.41
N SER A 141 5.56 9.37 9.33
CA SER A 141 5.31 8.77 8.02
C SER A 141 5.53 7.25 7.98
N LEU A 142 6.53 6.75 8.71
CA LEU A 142 6.72 5.31 8.90
C LEU A 142 5.52 4.74 9.68
N ALA A 143 5.12 5.34 10.81
CA ALA A 143 3.96 4.90 11.59
C ALA A 143 2.64 4.85 10.78
N VAL A 144 2.49 5.69 9.76
CA VAL A 144 1.37 5.69 8.80
C VAL A 144 1.46 4.52 7.80
N LEU A 145 2.65 4.23 7.26
CA LEU A 145 2.91 3.03 6.45
C LEU A 145 2.69 1.75 7.26
N MET A 146 3.03 1.79 8.55
CA MET A 146 2.97 0.67 9.48
C MET A 146 1.55 0.25 9.89
N LYS A 147 0.54 1.08 9.65
CA LYS A 147 -0.84 0.80 10.03
C LYS A 147 -1.75 0.85 8.82
N ARG A 148 -1.49 0.05 7.80
CA ARG A 148 -2.43 -0.20 6.69
C ARG A 148 -2.96 -1.63 6.59
N LYS A 149 -2.56 -2.56 7.48
CA LYS A 149 -2.77 -4.01 7.21
C LYS A 149 -3.17 -4.95 8.37
N VAL A 150 -3.62 -4.46 9.53
CA VAL A 150 -4.03 -5.34 10.65
C VAL A 150 -5.54 -5.19 10.90
N PRO A 151 -6.36 -6.26 10.73
CA PRO A 151 -7.78 -6.31 11.11
C PRO A 151 -7.98 -6.20 12.63
N GLU A 152 -9.18 -5.81 13.07
CA GLU A 152 -9.56 -5.77 14.49
C GLU A 152 -9.61 -7.20 15.06
N GLU A 153 -9.02 -7.38 16.25
CA GLU A 153 -8.87 -8.68 16.92
C GLU A 153 -9.85 -8.81 18.08
N GLN A 154 -10.48 -9.97 18.22
CA GLN A 154 -11.47 -10.24 19.28
C GLN A 154 -10.80 -10.42 20.65
N ASP A 155 -11.33 -9.75 21.68
CA ASP A 155 -10.88 -9.87 23.08
C ASP A 155 -11.52 -11.09 23.80
N LEU A 156 -10.82 -11.63 24.80
CA LEU A 156 -11.25 -12.79 25.59
C LEU A 156 -12.63 -12.59 26.26
N ILE A 157 -12.89 -11.41 26.83
CA ILE A 157 -14.15 -11.12 27.52
C ILE A 157 -15.29 -11.03 26.50
N GLU A 158 -15.04 -10.35 25.38
CA GLU A 158 -16.01 -10.21 24.30
C GLU A 158 -16.42 -11.58 23.74
N TRP A 159 -15.43 -12.43 23.46
CA TRP A 159 -15.65 -13.81 23.03
C TRP A 159 -16.51 -14.60 24.04
N ALA A 160 -16.20 -14.48 25.34
CA ALA A 160 -16.94 -15.18 26.38
C ALA A 160 -18.40 -14.70 26.51
N VAL A 161 -18.66 -13.41 26.30
CA VAL A 161 -20.02 -12.82 26.33
C VAL A 161 -20.83 -13.32 25.14
N GLN A 162 -20.29 -13.26 23.93
CA GLN A 162 -21.00 -13.69 22.71
C GLN A 162 -21.42 -15.17 22.79
N ARG A 163 -20.53 -16.02 23.33
CA ARG A 163 -20.79 -17.45 23.48
C ARG A 163 -21.87 -17.77 24.53
N ARG A 164 -22.09 -16.88 25.51
CA ARG A 164 -23.19 -16.99 26.48
C ARG A 164 -24.53 -16.53 25.95
N VAL A 165 -24.56 -15.49 25.10
CA VAL A 165 -25.80 -14.98 24.48
C VAL A 165 -26.39 -16.00 23.50
N GLY A 166 -25.56 -16.80 22.83
CA GLY A 166 -26.01 -17.88 21.95
C GLY A 166 -26.77 -19.04 22.65
N ASN A 167 -26.72 -19.13 23.98
CA ASN A 167 -27.42 -20.17 24.77
C ASN A 167 -28.76 -19.71 25.38
N TYR A 168 -29.19 -18.45 25.20
CA TYR A 168 -30.47 -17.94 25.72
C TYR A 168 -31.64 -18.15 24.74
N GLY A 169 -31.83 -19.40 24.31
CA GLY A 169 -32.94 -19.83 23.46
C GLY A 169 -33.57 -21.18 23.85
N GLY A 170 -33.20 -21.75 24.99
CA GLY A 170 -33.77 -23.02 25.49
C GLY A 170 -33.84 -23.02 27.01
N GLU A 171 -34.96 -23.50 27.54
CA GLU A 171 -35.31 -23.61 28.96
C GLU A 171 -34.25 -24.32 29.82
N ASP A 172 -34.33 -24.05 31.12
CA ASP A 172 -33.63 -24.72 32.22
C ASP A 172 -33.46 -26.23 31.97
N VAL A 173 -32.21 -26.67 31.73
CA VAL A 173 -31.82 -28.08 31.87
C VAL A 173 -30.78 -28.19 32.98
N ILE A 174 -31.23 -28.89 34.02
CA ILE A 174 -30.55 -29.35 35.20
C ILE A 174 -29.17 -29.95 34.87
N ASP A 175 -28.20 -29.62 35.74
CA ASP A 175 -26.96 -30.34 36.01
C ASP A 175 -26.98 -31.79 35.49
N SER A 176 -26.25 -32.03 34.42
CA SER A 176 -25.86 -33.37 34.00
C SER A 176 -24.35 -33.34 33.79
N PRO A 177 -23.57 -34.17 34.51
CA PRO A 177 -22.14 -34.24 34.27
C PRO A 177 -21.96 -34.77 32.86
N VAL A 178 -21.42 -33.92 31.97
CA VAL A 178 -20.91 -34.40 30.70
C VAL A 178 -19.80 -35.37 31.06
N ASN A 179 -20.10 -36.65 30.93
CA ASN A 179 -19.11 -37.72 30.92
C ASN A 179 -18.13 -37.36 29.80
N HIS A 180 -17.02 -36.71 30.16
CA HIS A 180 -15.80 -36.88 29.40
C HIS A 180 -15.52 -38.37 29.45
N SER A 181 -15.85 -39.06 28.35
CA SER A 181 -15.09 -40.23 27.98
C SER A 181 -13.65 -39.76 27.95
N THR A 182 -12.93 -40.06 29.02
CA THR A 182 -11.48 -40.07 29.03
C THR A 182 -11.10 -41.11 27.99
N SER A 183 -11.02 -40.67 26.73
CA SER A 183 -10.27 -41.39 25.72
C SER A 183 -8.89 -41.51 26.33
N THR A 184 -8.59 -42.69 26.81
CA THR A 184 -7.27 -43.11 27.25
C THR A 184 -6.37 -42.96 26.04
N PHE A 185 -5.79 -41.77 25.87
CA PHE A 185 -4.81 -41.51 24.84
C PHE A 185 -3.63 -42.44 25.11
N SER A 186 -3.27 -43.27 24.14
CA SER A 186 -1.97 -43.94 24.10
C SER A 186 -0.91 -42.83 24.11
N THR A 187 -0.34 -42.53 25.28
CA THR A 187 0.79 -41.59 25.42
C THR A 187 2.08 -42.15 24.83
N SER A 188 2.06 -43.39 24.37
CA SER A 188 3.18 -44.15 23.82
C SER A 188 3.65 -43.70 22.43
N ASP A 189 2.81 -42.99 21.66
CA ASP A 189 3.03 -42.73 20.23
C ASP A 189 3.22 -41.24 19.85
N ILE A 190 3.46 -40.35 20.83
CA ILE A 190 3.65 -38.91 20.58
C ILE A 190 5.12 -38.60 20.26
N LEU A 191 5.38 -38.05 19.07
CA LEU A 191 6.69 -37.62 18.59
C LEU A 191 7.14 -36.27 19.17
N LEU A 192 6.23 -35.30 19.24
CA LEU A 192 6.56 -33.92 19.60
C LEU A 192 5.46 -33.30 20.48
N VAL A 193 5.88 -32.63 21.55
CA VAL A 193 5.00 -31.76 22.35
C VAL A 193 5.47 -30.31 22.20
N ILE A 194 4.56 -29.41 21.84
CA ILE A 194 4.83 -27.99 21.61
C ILE A 194 4.16 -27.17 22.72
N GLY A 195 4.95 -26.36 23.42
CA GLY A 195 4.47 -25.38 24.39
C GLY A 195 4.56 -23.97 23.82
N VAL A 196 3.41 -23.33 23.60
CA VAL A 196 3.30 -21.96 23.12
C VAL A 196 3.13 -21.02 24.32
N LYS A 197 4.19 -20.30 24.66
CA LYS A 197 4.19 -19.28 25.73
C LYS A 197 3.23 -18.15 25.35
N THR A 198 2.32 -17.79 26.25
CA THR A 198 1.32 -16.76 26.00
C THR A 198 0.90 -16.03 27.27
N ALA A 199 0.55 -14.76 27.14
CA ALA A 199 -0.12 -14.00 28.20
C ALA A 199 -1.61 -14.35 28.18
N VAL A 200 -2.10 -14.95 29.27
CA VAL A 200 -3.43 -15.60 29.29
C VAL A 200 -4.54 -14.61 28.97
N VAL A 201 -4.50 -13.40 29.50
CA VAL A 201 -5.56 -12.41 29.25
C VAL A 201 -5.28 -11.63 27.95
N GLU A 202 -4.09 -11.04 27.83
CA GLU A 202 -3.78 -10.04 26.80
C GLU A 202 -3.59 -10.60 25.39
N ASN A 203 -3.24 -11.88 25.25
CA ASN A 203 -2.87 -12.48 23.97
C ASN A 203 -3.85 -13.57 23.50
N PHE A 204 -5.12 -13.45 23.90
CA PHE A 204 -6.17 -14.34 23.41
C PHE A 204 -6.27 -14.35 21.87
N SER A 205 -6.12 -13.19 21.22
CA SER A 205 -6.16 -13.07 19.75
C SER A 205 -5.07 -13.87 19.03
N PHE A 206 -3.86 -13.92 19.61
CA PHE A 206 -2.76 -14.75 19.12
C PHE A 206 -3.10 -16.24 19.24
N ARG A 207 -3.65 -16.65 20.39
CA ARG A 207 -4.10 -18.04 20.57
C ARG A 207 -5.16 -18.43 19.57
N GLN A 208 -6.15 -17.57 19.31
CA GLN A 208 -7.16 -17.81 18.29
C GLN A 208 -6.55 -17.92 16.90
N ALA A 209 -5.65 -17.01 16.51
CA ALA A 209 -4.97 -17.10 15.23
C ALA A 209 -4.20 -18.41 15.07
N ILE A 210 -3.51 -18.87 16.12
CA ILE A 210 -2.79 -20.15 16.12
C ILE A 210 -3.77 -21.33 15.98
N ARG A 211 -4.88 -21.35 16.73
CA ARG A 211 -5.93 -22.40 16.67
C ARG A 211 -6.59 -22.47 15.30
N GLU A 212 -6.85 -21.33 14.68
CA GLU A 212 -7.45 -21.22 13.34
C GLU A 212 -6.49 -21.61 12.22
N THR A 213 -5.19 -21.75 12.51
CA THR A 213 -4.15 -21.93 11.52
C THR A 213 -3.33 -23.19 11.79
N TRP A 214 -2.06 -23.04 12.16
CA TRP A 214 -1.09 -24.13 12.22
C TRP A 214 -1.29 -25.08 13.41
N ALA A 215 -2.08 -24.69 14.41
CA ALA A 215 -2.50 -25.58 15.50
C ALA A 215 -3.96 -26.07 15.34
N SER A 216 -4.56 -25.91 14.15
CA SER A 216 -5.89 -26.46 13.88
C SER A 216 -5.88 -28.00 13.87
N PRO A 217 -7.00 -28.66 14.22
CA PRO A 217 -7.09 -30.12 14.20
C PRO A 217 -6.72 -30.76 12.85
N ASP A 218 -6.96 -30.05 11.74
CA ASP A 218 -6.64 -30.52 10.39
C ASP A 218 -5.16 -30.35 10.02
N SER A 219 -4.46 -29.40 10.66
CA SER A 219 -3.05 -29.09 10.38
C SER A 219 -2.06 -29.85 11.25
N VAL A 220 -2.46 -30.22 12.48
CA VAL A 220 -1.57 -30.87 13.45
C VAL A 220 -1.53 -32.38 13.21
N PRO A 221 -0.33 -32.98 12.97
CA PRO A 221 -0.21 -34.43 12.86
C PRO A 221 -0.64 -35.17 14.14
N HIS A 222 -1.16 -36.38 14.00
CA HIS A 222 -1.68 -37.19 15.12
C HIS A 222 -0.66 -37.48 16.24
N ASP A 223 0.62 -37.52 15.90
CA ASP A 223 1.77 -37.73 16.79
C ASP A 223 2.35 -36.41 17.35
N VAL A 224 1.65 -35.29 17.18
CA VAL A 224 2.04 -33.97 17.72
C VAL A 224 0.96 -33.43 18.66
N LYS A 225 1.37 -32.83 19.78
CA LYS A 225 0.48 -32.13 20.72
C LYS A 225 0.91 -30.68 20.91
N VAL A 226 -0.05 -29.76 20.89
CA VAL A 226 0.18 -28.32 21.08
C VAL A 226 -0.58 -27.88 22.33
N PHE A 227 0.11 -27.17 23.22
CA PHE A 227 -0.48 -26.56 24.41
C PHE A 227 -0.14 -25.07 24.47
N PHE A 228 -1.11 -24.24 24.81
CA PHE A 228 -0.87 -22.88 25.24
C PHE A 228 -0.46 -22.88 26.70
N VAL A 229 0.68 -22.27 26.99
CA VAL A 229 1.34 -22.29 28.30
C VAL A 229 1.27 -20.88 28.85
N GLY A 230 0.45 -20.64 29.86
CA GLY A 230 0.33 -19.34 30.51
C GLY A 230 0.18 -19.48 32.02
N CYS A 231 1.02 -18.82 32.81
CA CYS A 231 0.91 -18.84 34.26
C CYS A 231 -0.42 -18.21 34.73
N VAL A 232 -0.83 -18.48 35.98
CA VAL A 232 -2.08 -17.93 36.50
C VAL A 232 -1.98 -16.39 36.58
N PRO A 233 -2.90 -15.64 35.97
CA PRO A 233 -2.79 -14.18 35.91
C PRO A 233 -2.93 -13.53 37.29
N THR A 234 -1.96 -12.67 37.66
CA THR A 234 -2.02 -11.89 38.90
C THR A 234 -3.00 -10.72 38.75
N LEU A 235 -4.28 -10.95 39.04
CA LEU A 235 -5.31 -9.92 38.99
C LEU A 235 -5.14 -8.95 40.18
N THR A 236 -4.51 -7.79 39.95
CA THR A 236 -4.20 -6.78 40.99
C THR A 236 -5.44 -6.38 41.82
N ASN A 237 -5.21 -5.97 43.08
CA ASN A 237 -6.27 -5.48 43.97
C ASN A 237 -7.00 -4.22 43.48
N GLU A 238 -6.45 -3.54 42.47
CA GLU A 238 -7.02 -2.32 41.85
C GLU A 238 -8.18 -2.62 40.89
N LEU A 239 -8.36 -3.87 40.45
CA LEU A 239 -9.49 -4.28 39.61
C LEU A 239 -10.75 -4.48 40.47
N ASN A 240 -11.89 -3.94 40.03
CA ASN A 240 -13.20 -4.23 40.66
C ASN A 240 -13.43 -5.75 40.70
N THR A 241 -14.00 -6.25 41.80
CA THR A 241 -14.31 -7.66 42.06
C THR A 241 -15.10 -8.28 40.90
N ASP A 242 -16.02 -7.53 40.30
CA ASP A 242 -16.83 -8.00 39.16
C ASP A 242 -15.98 -8.28 37.92
N LYS A 243 -15.02 -7.40 37.60
CA LYS A 243 -14.14 -7.55 36.42
C LYS A 243 -13.18 -8.73 36.61
N ARG A 244 -12.68 -8.93 37.82
CA ARG A 244 -11.87 -10.12 38.17
C ARG A 244 -12.65 -11.42 37.99
N GLN A 245 -13.90 -11.45 38.45
CA GLN A 245 -14.76 -12.61 38.26
C GLN A 245 -15.10 -12.85 36.78
N GLN A 246 -15.31 -11.79 35.99
CA GLN A 246 -15.55 -11.91 34.55
C GLN A 246 -14.35 -12.52 33.82
N ILE A 247 -13.13 -12.03 34.08
CA ILE A 247 -11.91 -12.57 33.48
C ILE A 247 -11.71 -14.03 33.89
N GLN A 248 -11.83 -14.36 35.18
CA GLN A 248 -11.66 -15.73 35.64
C GLN A 248 -12.66 -16.68 34.98
N LYS A 249 -13.93 -16.27 34.87
CA LYS A 249 -14.96 -17.06 34.18
C LYS A 249 -14.71 -17.18 32.67
N ALA A 250 -14.11 -16.19 32.04
CA ALA A 250 -13.77 -16.22 30.61
C ALA A 250 -12.60 -17.18 30.35
N ILE A 251 -11.57 -17.17 31.20
CA ILE A 251 -10.45 -18.12 31.15
C ILE A 251 -10.97 -19.54 31.33
N GLU A 252 -11.82 -19.77 32.34
CA GLU A 252 -12.41 -21.09 32.58
C GLU A 252 -13.24 -21.57 31.38
N LEU A 253 -14.02 -20.68 30.77
CA LEU A 253 -14.78 -20.98 29.55
C LEU A 253 -13.85 -21.32 28.38
N GLU A 254 -12.72 -20.62 28.21
CA GLU A 254 -11.72 -20.94 27.19
C GLU A 254 -11.12 -22.33 27.44
N LYS A 255 -10.69 -22.64 28.68
CA LYS A 255 -10.15 -23.95 29.05
C LYS A 255 -11.14 -25.07 28.75
N GLN A 256 -12.41 -24.90 29.13
CA GLN A 256 -13.47 -25.87 28.86
C GLN A 256 -13.79 -26.02 27.38
N THR A 257 -13.68 -24.94 26.60
CA THR A 257 -14.00 -24.96 25.18
C THR A 257 -12.93 -25.67 24.35
N TYR A 258 -11.65 -25.39 24.61
CA TYR A 258 -10.55 -25.86 23.75
C TYR A 258 -9.69 -26.95 24.37
N GLY A 259 -9.62 -27.05 25.70
CA GLY A 259 -8.84 -28.08 26.41
C GLY A 259 -7.32 -28.02 26.18
N ASP A 260 -6.81 -26.93 25.61
CA ASP A 260 -5.42 -26.77 25.16
C ASP A 260 -4.63 -25.72 25.98
N LEU A 261 -5.28 -25.02 26.90
CA LEU A 261 -4.69 -23.94 27.72
C LEU A 261 -4.31 -24.47 29.11
N LEU A 262 -3.00 -24.52 29.39
CA LEU A 262 -2.42 -24.88 30.68
C LEU A 262 -2.23 -23.62 31.53
N THR A 263 -2.83 -23.63 32.72
CA THR A 263 -2.67 -22.57 33.73
C THR A 263 -2.37 -23.16 35.10
N ASP A 264 -3.34 -23.87 35.68
CA ASP A 264 -3.30 -24.41 37.05
C ASP A 264 -2.33 -25.59 37.18
N GLU A 265 -2.07 -26.25 36.05
CA GLU A 265 -1.10 -27.33 35.91
C GLU A 265 0.36 -26.82 36.05
N LEU A 266 0.55 -25.52 35.81
CA LEU A 266 1.83 -24.81 35.94
C LEU A 266 1.88 -24.14 37.32
N ARG A 267 2.92 -24.43 38.10
CA ARG A 267 3.08 -23.85 39.45
C ARG A 267 3.73 -22.47 39.39
N CYS A 268 3.11 -21.53 38.67
CA CYS A 268 3.65 -20.19 38.46
C CYS A 268 2.56 -19.10 38.38
N GLU A 269 2.94 -17.88 38.77
CA GLU A 269 2.13 -16.66 38.61
C GLU A 269 2.62 -15.85 37.40
N ASP A 270 1.67 -15.28 36.65
CA ASP A 270 1.93 -14.55 35.41
C ASP A 270 2.65 -13.23 35.69
N SER A 271 3.93 -13.20 35.37
CA SER A 271 4.77 -12.02 35.41
C SER A 271 5.91 -12.20 34.42
N TYR A 272 6.24 -11.12 33.71
CA TYR A 272 7.34 -11.12 32.75
C TYR A 272 8.69 -11.51 33.39
N ALA A 273 8.90 -11.21 34.68
CA ALA A 273 10.08 -11.60 35.42
C ALA A 273 10.17 -13.13 35.67
N ASN A 274 9.07 -13.86 35.45
CA ASN A 274 8.94 -15.29 35.72
C ASN A 274 8.97 -16.16 34.46
N LEU A 275 9.26 -15.61 33.27
CA LEU A 275 9.34 -16.39 32.01
C LEU A 275 10.24 -17.64 32.11
N PRO A 276 11.45 -17.60 32.73
CA PRO A 276 12.24 -18.82 32.91
C PRO A 276 11.53 -19.88 33.78
N THR A 277 10.71 -19.46 34.75
CA THR A 277 9.92 -20.36 35.61
C THR A 277 8.79 -21.00 34.82
N GLN A 278 8.10 -20.24 33.96
CA GLN A 278 7.05 -20.77 33.07
C GLN A 278 7.60 -21.86 32.16
N VAL A 279 8.78 -21.66 31.56
CA VAL A 279 9.45 -22.69 30.73
C VAL A 279 9.75 -23.94 31.55
N LYS A 280 10.30 -23.81 32.77
CA LYS A 280 10.56 -24.97 33.64
C LYS A 280 9.30 -25.76 33.97
N GLU A 281 8.22 -25.08 34.33
CA GLU A 281 6.96 -25.73 34.70
C GLU A 281 6.34 -26.46 33.52
N PHE A 282 6.42 -25.90 32.32
CA PHE A 282 6.01 -26.61 31.11
C PHE A 282 6.90 -27.81 30.81
N LEU A 283 8.23 -27.69 30.90
CA LEU A 283 9.14 -28.82 30.69
C LEU A 283 8.90 -29.93 31.73
N ARG A 284 8.58 -29.56 32.98
CA ARG A 284 8.15 -30.50 34.03
C ARG A 284 6.87 -31.21 33.61
N PHE A 285 5.83 -30.47 33.23
CA PHE A 285 4.57 -31.04 32.75
C PHE A 285 4.79 -32.00 31.57
N ALA A 286 5.49 -31.54 30.52
CA ALA A 286 5.74 -32.33 29.32
C ALA A 286 6.50 -33.64 29.64
N SER A 287 7.53 -33.56 30.49
CA SER A 287 8.35 -34.72 30.85
C SER A 287 7.62 -35.76 31.70
N GLN A 288 6.62 -35.35 32.49
CA GLN A 288 5.81 -36.22 33.34
C GLN A 288 4.64 -36.83 32.58
N THR A 289 3.97 -36.03 31.74
CA THR A 289 2.77 -36.44 30.99
C THR A 289 3.12 -37.24 29.74
N PHE A 290 4.24 -36.91 29.08
CA PHE A 290 4.69 -37.54 27.83
C PHE A 290 6.10 -38.13 27.98
N PRO A 291 6.28 -39.13 28.87
CA PRO A 291 7.61 -39.64 29.23
C PRO A 291 8.34 -40.33 28.06
N HIS A 292 7.61 -40.84 27.06
CA HIS A 292 8.15 -41.55 25.90
C HIS A 292 8.39 -40.66 24.68
N THR A 293 7.96 -39.41 24.71
CA THR A 293 8.16 -38.47 23.60
C THR A 293 9.64 -38.11 23.45
N PRO A 294 10.20 -38.12 22.22
CA PRO A 294 11.60 -37.79 21.99
C PRO A 294 11.88 -36.29 22.00
N PHE A 295 10.94 -35.44 21.59
CA PHE A 295 11.18 -34.00 21.40
C PHE A 295 10.14 -33.11 22.10
N VAL A 296 10.59 -31.96 22.57
CA VAL A 296 9.73 -30.87 23.03
C VAL A 296 10.14 -29.57 22.34
N MET A 297 9.16 -28.79 21.90
CA MET A 297 9.39 -27.46 21.33
C MET A 297 8.82 -26.40 22.25
N ILE A 298 9.57 -25.31 22.40
CA ILE A 298 9.09 -24.08 23.03
C ILE A 298 8.94 -23.03 21.95
N ALA A 299 7.81 -22.34 21.94
CA ALA A 299 7.45 -21.31 20.98
C ALA A 299 6.84 -20.10 21.70
N ASP A 300 6.99 -18.91 21.12
CA ASP A 300 6.18 -17.74 21.48
C ASP A 300 4.82 -17.78 20.75
N ASP A 301 3.83 -17.04 21.25
CA ASP A 301 2.51 -16.93 20.63
C ASP A 301 2.45 -16.08 19.35
N ASP A 302 3.59 -15.51 18.94
CA ASP A 302 3.74 -14.66 17.76
C ASP A 302 4.54 -15.35 16.65
N ILE A 303 4.36 -16.65 16.49
CA ILE A 303 5.01 -17.42 15.43
C ILE A 303 4.01 -18.06 14.48
N TYR A 304 4.47 -18.31 13.26
CA TYR A 304 3.88 -19.28 12.35
C TYR A 304 4.81 -20.49 12.24
N LEU A 305 4.24 -21.70 12.31
CA LEU A 305 4.98 -22.95 12.28
C LEU A 305 4.41 -23.92 11.23
N ARG A 306 5.26 -24.45 10.34
CA ARG A 306 4.89 -25.59 9.47
C ARG A 306 5.03 -26.90 10.25
N VAL A 307 4.05 -27.17 11.12
CA VAL A 307 4.07 -28.30 12.08
C VAL A 307 4.23 -29.64 11.37
N ASP A 308 3.54 -29.83 10.24
CA ASP A 308 3.62 -31.02 9.38
C ASP A 308 5.06 -31.29 8.91
N ARG A 309 5.71 -30.26 8.35
CA ARG A 309 7.09 -30.35 7.85
C ARG A 309 8.09 -30.51 8.98
N LEU A 310 7.87 -29.85 10.11
CA LEU A 310 8.71 -30.02 11.28
C LEU A 310 8.66 -31.46 11.78
N ALA A 311 7.47 -32.04 11.89
CA ALA A 311 7.31 -33.44 12.29
C ALA A 311 8.03 -34.39 11.32
N ASP A 312 7.91 -34.17 10.01
CA ASP A 312 8.63 -34.96 8.99
C ASP A 312 10.16 -34.91 9.16
N GLU A 313 10.72 -33.74 9.48
CA GLU A 313 12.16 -33.60 9.73
C GLU A 313 12.57 -34.27 11.05
N LEU A 314 11.77 -34.16 12.10
CA LEU A 314 12.03 -34.81 13.39
C LEU A 314 11.92 -36.35 13.32
N ARG A 315 11.05 -36.90 12.46
CA ARG A 315 11.00 -38.35 12.22
C ARG A 315 12.28 -38.90 11.57
N LYS A 316 13.02 -38.05 10.85
CA LYS A 316 14.30 -38.39 10.23
C LYS A 316 15.49 -38.14 11.16
N GLU A 317 15.30 -37.41 12.26
CA GLU A 317 16.37 -37.11 13.20
C GLU A 317 16.73 -38.35 14.04
N SER A 318 17.92 -38.85 13.81
CA SER A 318 18.47 -40.01 14.53
C SER A 318 18.91 -39.67 15.96
N ARG A 319 19.18 -38.39 16.27
CA ARG A 319 19.63 -37.91 17.57
C ARG A 319 18.45 -37.47 18.44
N THR A 320 17.91 -38.40 19.22
CA THR A 320 16.80 -38.15 20.15
C THR A 320 17.25 -37.71 21.55
N GLN A 321 18.54 -37.48 21.76
CA GLN A 321 19.13 -37.06 23.04
C GLN A 321 20.13 -35.93 22.85
N ARG A 322 20.32 -35.14 23.91
CA ARG A 322 21.26 -33.99 23.95
C ARG A 322 21.09 -33.02 22.77
N LEU A 323 19.87 -32.88 22.26
CA LEU A 323 19.53 -32.03 21.14
C LEU A 323 19.05 -30.68 21.66
N TYR A 324 19.61 -29.60 21.11
CA TYR A 324 19.16 -28.24 21.34
C TYR A 324 19.33 -27.45 20.04
N ILE A 325 18.23 -27.20 19.32
CA ILE A 325 18.24 -26.54 18.01
C ILE A 325 17.44 -25.25 18.05
N GLY A 326 17.96 -24.19 17.43
CA GLY A 326 17.19 -22.99 17.14
C GLY A 326 17.97 -21.95 16.33
N GLN A 327 17.45 -20.73 16.25
CA GLN A 327 18.17 -19.63 15.59
C GLN A 327 19.24 -19.07 16.53
N VAL A 328 20.49 -18.96 16.08
CA VAL A 328 21.63 -18.51 16.91
C VAL A 328 22.20 -17.22 16.31
N TRP A 329 21.96 -16.11 16.99
CA TRP A 329 22.33 -14.78 16.47
C TRP A 329 23.84 -14.54 16.46
N ASP A 330 24.60 -15.22 17.33
CA ASP A 330 26.07 -15.15 17.32
C ASP A 330 26.67 -15.56 15.97
N THR A 331 26.13 -16.64 15.40
CA THR A 331 26.55 -17.19 14.10
C THR A 331 26.13 -16.27 12.96
N LEU A 332 24.91 -15.72 13.02
CA LEU A 332 24.37 -14.85 11.97
C LEU A 332 25.03 -13.46 11.93
N LEU A 333 25.40 -12.92 13.09
CA LEU A 333 25.97 -11.56 13.21
C LEU A 333 27.50 -11.54 13.31
N GLY A 334 28.15 -12.72 13.37
CA GLY A 334 29.59 -12.83 13.53
C GLY A 334 30.13 -12.24 14.84
N ARG A 335 29.28 -12.12 15.88
CA ARG A 335 29.64 -11.53 17.19
C ARG A 335 28.80 -12.09 18.32
N SER A 336 29.38 -12.16 19.52
CA SER A 336 28.63 -12.58 20.71
C SER A 336 27.69 -11.50 21.23
N GLN A 337 26.48 -11.92 21.66
CA GLN A 337 25.52 -11.01 22.29
C GLN A 337 26.01 -10.53 23.66
N GLU A 338 25.76 -9.27 23.99
CA GLU A 338 26.13 -8.66 25.27
C GLU A 338 24.88 -8.42 26.15
N PRO A 339 24.96 -8.60 27.49
CA PRO A 339 23.89 -8.25 28.42
C PRO A 339 23.60 -6.75 28.43
N VAL A 340 22.31 -6.39 28.32
CA VAL A 340 21.86 -4.99 28.43
C VAL A 340 22.07 -4.50 29.88
N ARG A 341 22.87 -3.44 30.03
CA ARG A 341 23.26 -2.91 31.36
C ARG A 341 22.53 -1.62 31.75
N GLU A 342 21.70 -1.08 30.87
CA GLU A 342 20.92 0.13 31.12
C GLU A 342 19.66 -0.20 31.92
N ARG A 343 19.40 0.52 33.02
CA ARG A 343 18.34 0.16 33.99
C ARG A 343 16.94 0.44 33.48
N THR A 344 16.80 1.33 32.52
CA THR A 344 15.52 1.71 31.91
C THR A 344 15.09 0.74 30.81
N GLU A 345 15.98 -0.15 30.38
CA GLU A 345 15.71 -1.09 29.29
C GLU A 345 15.00 -2.36 29.78
N ARG A 346 14.08 -2.87 28.96
CA ARG A 346 13.25 -4.04 29.27
C ARG A 346 14.06 -5.30 29.62
N TYR A 347 15.22 -5.48 28.99
CA TYR A 347 16.10 -6.65 29.14
C TYR A 347 17.29 -6.38 30.07
N TYR A 348 17.18 -5.40 30.98
CA TYR A 348 18.25 -5.05 31.91
C TYR A 348 18.71 -6.25 32.74
N ILE A 349 20.02 -6.54 32.68
CA ILE A 349 20.70 -7.51 33.53
C ILE A 349 21.82 -6.80 34.30
N SER A 350 21.76 -6.87 35.63
CA SER A 350 22.79 -6.29 36.48
C SER A 350 24.12 -7.04 36.40
N LYS A 351 25.25 -6.35 36.62
CA LYS A 351 26.58 -6.98 36.70
C LYS A 351 26.69 -7.99 37.86
N SER A 352 25.91 -7.81 38.93
CA SER A 352 25.87 -8.76 40.04
C SER A 352 25.13 -10.05 39.68
N SER A 353 24.09 -9.98 38.84
CA SER A 353 23.36 -11.16 38.38
C SER A 353 24.11 -11.92 37.28
N TYR A 354 24.82 -11.22 36.40
CA TYR A 354 25.66 -11.83 35.37
C TYR A 354 26.94 -10.99 35.18
N PRO A 355 28.11 -11.45 35.64
CA PRO A 355 29.33 -10.64 35.64
C PRO A 355 30.07 -10.64 34.30
N LEU A 356 29.78 -11.60 33.40
CA LEU A 356 30.47 -11.72 32.12
C LEU A 356 30.04 -10.64 31.13
N HIS A 357 30.93 -10.36 30.17
CA HIS A 357 30.73 -9.32 29.16
C HIS A 357 29.87 -9.78 27.99
N THR A 358 29.80 -11.08 27.72
CA THR A 358 29.05 -11.67 26.60
C THR A 358 28.29 -12.90 27.08
N TYR A 359 27.14 -13.16 26.50
CA TYR A 359 26.41 -14.42 26.68
C TYR A 359 27.10 -15.56 25.92
N PRO A 360 26.92 -16.83 26.36
CA PRO A 360 27.22 -17.95 25.49
C PRO A 360 26.23 -18.02 24.32
N PRO A 361 26.52 -18.74 23.23
CA PRO A 361 25.55 -18.99 22.17
C PRO A 361 24.27 -19.63 22.73
N PHE A 362 23.10 -19.09 22.36
CA PHE A 362 21.78 -19.58 22.77
C PHE A 362 20.82 -19.56 21.57
N ALA A 363 19.78 -20.40 21.63
CA ALA A 363 18.69 -20.35 20.67
C ALA A 363 17.76 -19.20 21.04
N PHE A 364 17.46 -18.31 20.09
CA PHE A 364 16.59 -17.16 20.33
C PHE A 364 15.19 -17.58 20.78
N GLY A 365 14.63 -16.87 21.77
CA GLY A 365 13.50 -17.32 22.59
C GLY A 365 12.15 -17.55 21.90
N SER A 366 12.00 -17.17 20.63
CA SER A 366 10.73 -17.30 19.91
C SER A 366 10.43 -18.72 19.42
N HIS A 367 11.45 -19.55 19.16
CA HIS A 367 11.27 -20.94 18.76
C HIS A 367 12.55 -21.76 18.93
N TYR A 368 12.48 -22.83 19.72
CA TYR A 368 13.57 -23.78 19.85
C TYR A 368 13.08 -25.17 20.23
N ILE A 369 13.88 -26.18 19.86
CA ILE A 369 13.59 -27.59 20.09
C ILE A 369 14.62 -28.17 21.05
N LEU A 370 14.13 -28.96 22.00
CA LEU A 370 14.92 -29.75 22.92
C LEU A 370 14.59 -31.22 22.76
N SER A 371 15.58 -32.09 22.93
CA SER A 371 15.30 -33.49 23.23
C SER A 371 14.71 -33.63 24.63
N MET A 372 13.89 -34.66 24.84
CA MET A 372 13.15 -34.82 26.09
C MET A 372 14.04 -35.13 27.30
N ASP A 373 15.26 -35.65 27.10
CA ASP A 373 16.26 -35.78 28.18
C ASP A 373 16.76 -34.41 28.69
N CYS A 374 16.92 -33.42 27.80
CA CYS A 374 17.24 -32.05 28.19
C CYS A 374 16.09 -31.44 29.01
N ALA A 375 14.84 -31.65 28.59
CA ALA A 375 13.65 -31.22 29.33
C ALA A 375 13.58 -31.87 30.72
N ARG A 376 13.77 -33.19 30.81
CA ARG A 376 13.81 -33.94 32.08
C ARG A 376 14.92 -33.44 33.01
N PHE A 377 16.10 -33.14 32.46
CA PHE A 377 17.20 -32.61 33.24
C PHE A 377 16.84 -31.25 33.87
N ILE A 378 16.29 -30.33 33.08
CA ILE A 378 15.87 -29.01 33.58
C ILE A 378 14.77 -29.19 34.64
N ALA A 379 13.75 -30.02 34.35
CA ALA A 379 12.65 -30.28 35.26
C ALA A 379 13.10 -30.89 36.60
N SER A 380 14.04 -31.84 36.56
CA SER A 380 14.54 -32.53 37.76
C SER A 380 15.48 -31.67 38.60
N ASN A 381 15.99 -30.57 38.04
CA ASN A 381 16.91 -29.64 38.70
C ASN A 381 16.32 -28.23 38.83
N SER A 382 15.01 -28.09 38.67
CA SER A 382 14.31 -26.80 38.59
C SER A 382 14.63 -25.87 39.77
N ASP A 383 14.74 -26.41 40.99
CA ASP A 383 15.04 -25.66 42.22
C ASP A 383 16.49 -25.16 42.29
N ARG A 384 17.42 -25.84 41.62
CA ARG A 384 18.86 -25.52 41.64
C ARG A 384 19.27 -24.59 40.50
N LEU A 385 18.57 -24.68 39.38
CA LEU A 385 18.83 -23.89 38.19
C LEU A 385 18.20 -22.51 38.38
N ARG A 386 18.97 -21.43 38.47
CA ARG A 386 18.40 -20.07 38.56
C ARG A 386 18.14 -19.48 37.17
N GLY A 387 17.02 -18.78 37.01
CA GLY A 387 16.73 -17.98 35.82
C GLY A 387 17.49 -16.65 35.84
N LEU A 388 17.78 -16.11 34.66
CA LEU A 388 18.46 -14.83 34.48
C LEU A 388 17.47 -13.73 34.10
N GLY A 389 16.90 -13.07 35.12
CA GLY A 389 15.88 -12.03 34.90
C GLY A 389 14.71 -12.57 34.07
N ALA A 390 14.28 -11.81 33.06
CA ALA A 390 13.23 -12.21 32.12
C ALA A 390 13.75 -12.95 30.86
N MET A 391 15.04 -13.34 30.81
CA MET A 391 15.67 -13.99 29.67
C MET A 391 15.56 -15.52 29.78
N ASP A 392 14.45 -16.11 29.34
CA ASP A 392 14.22 -17.55 29.38
C ASP A 392 15.17 -18.32 28.45
N ASP A 393 15.41 -17.78 27.25
CA ASP A 393 16.31 -18.34 26.24
C ASP A 393 17.77 -18.46 26.68
N VAL A 394 18.34 -17.38 27.24
CA VAL A 394 19.69 -17.39 27.83
C VAL A 394 19.73 -18.32 29.04
N SER A 395 18.66 -18.37 29.83
CA SER A 395 18.57 -19.26 30.99
C SER A 395 18.65 -20.73 30.56
N VAL A 396 17.90 -21.13 29.54
CA VAL A 396 17.93 -22.50 29.00
C VAL A 396 19.32 -22.87 28.51
N ALA A 397 19.98 -22.00 27.75
CA ALA A 397 21.35 -22.24 27.30
C ALA A 397 22.32 -22.43 28.47
N LEU A 398 22.27 -21.57 29.48
CA LEU A 398 23.11 -21.69 30.68
C LEU A 398 22.86 -23.00 31.43
N TRP A 399 21.60 -23.43 31.55
CA TRP A 399 21.27 -24.70 32.20
C TRP A 399 21.80 -25.90 31.42
N LEU A 400 21.65 -25.91 30.11
CA LEU A 400 22.09 -27.01 29.24
C LEU A 400 23.62 -27.10 29.13
N LEU A 401 24.31 -25.97 29.22
CA LEU A 401 25.78 -25.95 29.28
C LEU A 401 26.34 -26.67 30.50
N THR A 402 25.58 -26.77 31.61
CA THR A 402 26.01 -27.58 32.77
C THR A 402 26.14 -29.07 32.44
N ASN A 403 25.48 -29.52 31.37
CA ASN A 403 25.58 -30.87 30.81
C ASN A 403 26.32 -30.91 29.46
N GLN A 404 27.06 -29.86 29.11
CA GLN A 404 27.80 -29.77 27.84
C GLN A 404 26.89 -30.00 26.62
N VAL A 405 25.64 -29.51 26.69
CA VAL A 405 24.75 -29.46 25.53
C VAL A 405 24.85 -28.04 24.97
N HIS A 406 25.23 -27.93 23.70
CA HIS A 406 25.42 -26.68 23.00
C HIS A 406 24.29 -26.50 21.99
N VAL A 407 23.90 -25.25 21.75
CA VAL A 407 22.89 -24.94 20.73
C VAL A 407 23.45 -25.19 19.33
N GLU A 408 22.64 -25.82 18.48
CA GLU A 408 22.88 -25.96 17.05
C GLU A 408 22.05 -24.92 16.28
N HIS A 409 22.70 -24.18 15.39
CA HIS A 409 22.04 -23.19 14.55
C HIS A 409 21.28 -23.86 13.40
N THR A 410 20.00 -23.48 13.21
CA THR A 410 19.24 -23.78 12.00
C THR A 410 18.81 -22.52 11.25
N LEU A 411 18.92 -22.55 9.93
CA LEU A 411 18.41 -21.50 9.02
C LEU A 411 16.92 -21.68 8.70
N ALA A 412 16.32 -22.82 9.09
CA ALA A 412 14.90 -23.06 8.89
C ALA A 412 14.03 -22.18 9.82
N PHE A 413 14.63 -21.60 10.86
CA PHE A 413 13.98 -20.75 11.85
C PHE A 413 14.45 -19.31 11.66
N SER A 414 13.49 -18.38 11.60
CA SER A 414 13.80 -16.96 11.45
C SER A 414 12.92 -16.08 12.34
N SER A 415 13.37 -14.86 12.55
CA SER A 415 12.68 -13.81 13.30
C SER A 415 12.75 -12.54 12.46
N LEU A 416 11.62 -11.83 12.38
CA LEU A 416 11.54 -10.53 11.69
C LEU A 416 12.38 -9.44 12.38
N ARG A 417 12.96 -9.68 13.57
CA ARG A 417 13.91 -8.74 14.20
C ARG A 417 15.28 -8.72 13.54
N ILE A 418 15.65 -9.77 12.79
CA ILE A 418 17.02 -9.97 12.31
C ILE A 418 17.11 -10.33 10.82
N ALA A 419 16.04 -10.87 10.22
CA ALA A 419 16.01 -11.24 8.81
C ALA A 419 14.59 -11.13 8.23
N THR A 420 14.51 -10.83 6.92
CA THR A 420 13.25 -10.78 6.18
C THR A 420 12.66 -12.18 5.93
N CYS A 421 11.37 -12.24 5.59
CA CYS A 421 10.69 -13.50 5.28
C CYS A 421 11.32 -14.19 4.06
N THR A 422 11.60 -15.50 4.18
CA THR A 422 12.04 -16.34 3.04
C THR A 422 11.17 -17.60 2.93
N ASN A 423 10.96 -18.11 1.70
CA ASN A 423 9.99 -19.18 1.46
C ASN A 423 10.36 -20.56 2.07
N GLY A 424 11.65 -20.77 2.35
CA GLY A 424 12.17 -22.03 2.89
C GLY A 424 11.90 -22.27 4.38
N LEU A 425 11.39 -21.28 5.11
CA LEU A 425 11.30 -21.33 6.57
C LEU A 425 10.31 -22.37 7.09
N LEU A 426 10.70 -23.09 8.14
CA LEU A 426 9.80 -23.92 8.94
C LEU A 426 9.08 -23.09 10.01
N SER A 427 9.77 -22.08 10.56
CA SER A 427 9.19 -21.18 11.55
C SER A 427 9.62 -19.73 11.31
N LEU A 428 8.66 -18.82 11.44
CA LEU A 428 8.87 -17.38 11.39
C LEU A 428 8.24 -16.74 12.64
N ALA A 429 9.02 -15.95 13.36
CA ALA A 429 8.63 -15.29 14.61
C ALA A 429 8.44 -13.79 14.48
N ASP A 430 7.92 -13.20 15.56
CA ASP A 430 7.56 -11.79 15.71
C ASP A 430 6.40 -11.39 14.81
N LEU A 431 5.43 -12.27 14.63
CA LEU A 431 4.28 -12.08 13.76
C LEU A 431 3.07 -11.52 14.51
N SER A 432 2.31 -10.62 13.88
CA SER A 432 0.96 -10.27 14.30
C SER A 432 -0.01 -11.45 14.04
N PRO A 433 -1.18 -11.50 14.70
CA PRO A 433 -2.21 -12.49 14.40
C PRO A 433 -2.67 -12.46 12.94
N PHE A 434 -2.61 -11.29 12.29
CA PHE A 434 -2.81 -11.18 10.85
C PHE A 434 -1.69 -11.84 10.04
N GLY A 435 -0.42 -11.65 10.42
CA GLY A 435 0.72 -12.30 9.79
C GLY A 435 0.61 -13.83 9.86
N ILE A 436 0.25 -14.37 11.03
CA ILE A 436 0.02 -15.81 11.23
C ILE A 436 -1.07 -16.33 10.27
N ARG A 437 -2.22 -15.68 10.20
CA ARG A 437 -3.32 -16.06 9.28
C ARG A 437 -2.96 -15.91 7.82
N SER A 438 -2.20 -14.88 7.47
CA SER A 438 -1.77 -14.61 6.10
C SER A 438 -0.86 -15.72 5.57
N ILE A 439 0.14 -16.13 6.36
CA ILE A 439 1.02 -17.25 6.00
C ILE A 439 0.20 -18.53 5.84
N HIS A 440 -0.74 -18.79 6.76
CA HIS A 440 -1.60 -19.96 6.65
C HIS A 440 -2.42 -19.97 5.35
N ALA A 441 -3.09 -18.85 5.06
CA ALA A 441 -3.91 -18.69 3.86
C ALA A 441 -3.07 -18.89 2.58
N ASN A 442 -1.82 -18.41 2.57
CA ASN A 442 -0.91 -18.67 1.46
C ASN A 442 -0.69 -20.16 1.25
N LEU A 443 -0.32 -20.88 2.31
CA LEU A 443 -0.02 -22.31 2.21
C LEU A 443 -1.25 -23.14 1.83
N VAL A 444 -2.42 -22.84 2.40
CA VAL A 444 -3.69 -23.50 2.05
C VAL A 444 -4.07 -23.26 0.59
N THR A 445 -3.83 -22.05 0.08
CA THR A 445 -4.09 -21.68 -1.32
C THR A 445 -2.95 -22.04 -2.28
N LYS A 446 -1.97 -22.82 -1.83
CA LYS A 446 -0.79 -23.25 -2.61
C LYS A 446 0.08 -22.09 -3.14
N ARG A 447 0.08 -20.96 -2.43
CA ARG A 447 1.00 -19.84 -2.65
C ARG A 447 2.26 -20.02 -1.79
N ASP A 448 3.29 -19.28 -2.15
CA ASP A 448 4.56 -19.26 -1.42
C ASP A 448 4.37 -18.80 0.04
N PHE A 449 5.21 -19.31 0.96
CA PHE A 449 5.13 -19.00 2.40
C PHE A 449 5.13 -17.49 2.68
N CYS A 450 5.98 -16.73 1.99
CA CYS A 450 6.09 -15.27 2.11
C CYS A 450 5.28 -14.51 1.06
N PHE A 451 4.34 -15.15 0.37
CA PHE A 451 3.53 -14.48 -0.65
C PHE A 451 2.75 -13.30 -0.06
N GLY A 452 2.92 -12.10 -0.64
CA GLY A 452 2.31 -10.89 -0.11
C GLY A 452 2.87 -10.42 1.24
N PHE A 453 4.05 -10.91 1.64
CA PHE A 453 4.76 -10.49 2.84
C PHE A 453 4.88 -8.96 2.87
N ASP A 454 4.51 -8.42 4.02
CA ASP A 454 4.70 -7.01 4.35
C ASP A 454 5.21 -6.98 5.77
N GLU A 455 6.45 -6.53 5.90
CA GLU A 455 7.18 -6.56 7.16
C GLU A 455 6.37 -5.94 8.28
N VAL A 456 5.64 -4.87 8.00
CA VAL A 456 4.91 -4.20 9.06
C VAL A 456 3.57 -4.86 9.41
N ALA A 457 2.80 -5.23 8.41
CA ALA A 457 1.53 -5.92 8.61
C ALA A 457 1.70 -7.22 9.37
N TRP A 458 2.77 -7.93 9.00
CA TRP A 458 3.04 -9.25 9.49
C TRP A 458 3.79 -9.17 10.80
N GLN A 459 4.55 -8.11 11.11
CA GLN A 459 5.29 -8.03 12.37
C GLN A 459 4.42 -7.56 13.56
N LYS A 460 4.60 -8.21 14.70
CA LYS A 460 4.02 -7.81 15.98
C LYS A 460 4.65 -6.50 16.45
N ILE A 461 3.85 -5.45 16.53
CA ILE A 461 4.27 -4.20 17.16
C ILE A 461 4.45 -4.49 18.66
N MET A 462 5.66 -4.32 19.20
CA MET A 462 5.93 -4.56 20.63
C MET A 462 4.99 -3.73 21.50
N LYS A 463 4.09 -4.40 22.24
CA LYS A 463 3.24 -3.79 23.27
C LYS A 463 4.15 -3.15 24.35
N GLY A 464 4.16 -1.82 24.38
CA GLY A 464 4.74 -0.99 25.44
C GLY A 464 3.84 0.15 25.88
N LEU A 465 2.60 0.22 25.40
CA LEU A 465 1.63 1.29 25.70
C LEU A 465 0.21 0.68 25.74
N GLU A 466 -0.19 0.09 26.85
CA GLU A 466 -1.60 -0.14 27.17
C GLU A 466 -2.14 1.06 27.97
N PHE A 467 -3.30 1.57 27.56
CA PHE A 467 -4.10 2.48 28.37
C PHE A 467 -5.53 1.94 28.49
N THR A 468 -5.95 1.75 29.74
CA THR A 468 -7.31 1.39 30.15
C THR A 468 -8.27 2.55 29.95
N GLU A 469 -9.45 2.26 29.39
CA GLU A 469 -10.58 3.20 29.36
C GLU A 469 -11.01 3.58 30.77
N GLN A 470 -10.85 4.86 31.10
CA GLN A 470 -11.62 5.55 32.13
C GLN A 470 -12.11 6.89 31.59
N SER A 471 -13.30 7.27 32.03
CA SER A 471 -14.07 8.45 31.67
C SER A 471 -13.29 9.78 31.71
N LEU A 472 -13.62 10.62 30.72
CA LEU A 472 -13.10 11.95 30.33
C LEU A 472 -12.58 12.89 31.43
N PRO A 473 -11.64 13.78 31.03
CA PRO A 473 -11.77 15.18 31.41
C PRO A 473 -11.92 16.22 30.28
N TYR A 474 -11.74 15.95 28.97
CA TYR A 474 -12.04 16.95 27.90
C TYR A 474 -12.39 16.33 26.53
N PRO A 475 -13.35 16.87 25.75
CA PRO A 475 -13.76 16.30 24.45
C PRO A 475 -12.81 16.70 23.30
N LEU A 476 -12.45 15.71 22.47
CA LEU A 476 -11.75 15.89 21.19
C LEU A 476 -12.63 16.67 20.19
N GLU A 477 -12.13 17.74 19.58
CA GLU A 477 -12.82 18.49 18.54
C GLU A 477 -12.29 18.08 17.17
N ILE A 478 -13.20 17.65 16.27
CA ILE A 478 -12.87 17.32 14.89
C ILE A 478 -13.58 18.34 14.01
N GLN A 479 -12.80 19.18 13.34
CA GLN A 479 -13.29 20.11 12.34
C GLN A 479 -12.87 19.57 10.97
N THR A 480 -13.74 19.73 9.98
CA THR A 480 -13.47 19.24 8.62
C THR A 480 -13.74 20.35 7.63
N TYR A 481 -12.80 20.53 6.71
CA TYR A 481 -12.81 21.59 5.72
C TYR A 481 -12.65 20.95 4.36
N VAL A 482 -13.58 21.22 3.46
CA VAL A 482 -13.38 20.79 2.07
C VAL A 482 -12.70 21.92 1.34
N HIS A 483 -11.58 21.60 0.73
CA HIS A 483 -10.85 22.54 -0.08
C HIS A 483 -11.47 22.57 -1.46
N ASN A 484 -11.67 23.79 -1.95
CA ASN A 484 -12.26 23.99 -3.26
C ASN A 484 -11.26 23.57 -4.35
N LEU A 485 -11.81 23.23 -5.50
CA LEU A 485 -11.05 22.84 -6.67
C LEU A 485 -10.10 23.95 -7.15
N GLU A 486 -10.36 25.22 -6.85
CA GLU A 486 -9.54 26.34 -7.34
C GLU A 486 -8.03 26.23 -7.00
N ASP A 487 -7.65 25.50 -5.94
CA ASP A 487 -6.27 25.48 -5.44
C ASP A 487 -5.44 24.21 -5.77
N THR A 488 -6.05 23.04 -6.06
CA THR A 488 -5.30 21.75 -5.97
C THR A 488 -5.62 20.70 -7.04
N GLU A 489 -6.27 21.07 -8.15
CA GLU A 489 -6.71 20.15 -9.22
C GLU A 489 -7.79 19.13 -8.81
N TYR A 490 -7.84 18.69 -7.55
CA TYR A 490 -8.76 17.71 -7.00
C TYR A 490 -9.59 18.28 -5.85
N LEU A 491 -10.81 17.79 -5.64
CA LEU A 491 -11.48 17.98 -4.35
C LEU A 491 -10.73 17.15 -3.30
N TYR A 492 -10.63 17.70 -2.08
CA TYR A 492 -10.12 16.94 -0.94
C TYR A 492 -10.66 17.53 0.37
N VAL A 493 -10.80 16.68 1.38
CA VAL A 493 -11.23 17.08 2.72
C VAL A 493 -10.01 17.16 3.59
N THR A 494 -9.85 18.23 4.34
CA THR A 494 -8.88 18.28 5.43
C THR A 494 -9.61 18.22 6.76
N SER A 495 -9.30 17.22 7.57
CA SER A 495 -9.71 17.20 8.97
C SER A 495 -8.63 17.81 9.85
N ILE A 496 -9.07 18.70 10.74
CA ILE A 496 -8.29 19.25 11.82
C ILE A 496 -8.81 18.62 13.11
N ILE A 497 -7.92 17.94 13.83
CA ILE A 497 -8.27 17.27 15.07
C ILE A 497 -7.52 17.97 16.18
N SER A 498 -8.25 18.62 17.07
CA SER A 498 -7.69 19.46 18.14
C SER A 498 -8.25 19.09 19.51
N THR A 499 -7.56 19.56 20.53
CA THR A 499 -8.10 19.67 21.90
C THR A 499 -8.20 21.15 22.27
N LYS A 500 -8.84 21.46 23.40
CA LYS A 500 -8.95 22.84 23.90
C LYS A 500 -7.59 23.51 24.13
N ASP A 501 -6.56 22.72 24.43
CA ASP A 501 -5.27 23.20 24.92
C ASP A 501 -4.11 23.00 23.91
N ASN A 502 -4.31 22.26 22.81
CA ASN A 502 -3.29 22.00 21.80
C ASN A 502 -3.76 22.33 20.38
N ALA A 503 -2.85 22.91 19.58
CA ALA A 503 -3.07 23.12 18.15
C ALA A 503 -3.29 21.78 17.44
N GLY A 504 -4.33 21.72 16.61
CA GLY A 504 -4.79 20.46 16.02
C GLY A 504 -3.91 19.91 14.90
N VAL A 505 -4.05 18.61 14.67
CA VAL A 505 -3.41 17.88 13.56
C VAL A 505 -4.22 18.06 12.30
N LYS A 506 -3.57 18.45 11.20
CA LYS A 506 -4.19 18.71 9.91
C LYS A 506 -3.90 17.59 8.93
N ILE A 507 -4.95 16.93 8.41
CA ILE A 507 -4.83 15.69 7.65
C ILE A 507 -5.77 15.73 6.46
N SER A 508 -5.24 15.56 5.25
CA SER A 508 -6.02 15.62 4.01
C SER A 508 -6.52 14.24 3.56
N TYR A 509 -7.68 14.18 2.91
CA TYR A 509 -8.40 13.01 2.40
C TYR A 509 -8.82 13.26 0.95
N TYR A 510 -8.51 12.31 0.08
CA TYR A 510 -8.90 12.37 -1.33
C TYR A 510 -9.85 11.21 -1.66
N PRO A 511 -11.17 11.35 -1.49
CA PRO A 511 -12.14 10.27 -1.68
C PRO A 511 -12.14 9.58 -3.07
N SER A 512 -11.66 10.24 -4.13
CA SER A 512 -11.48 9.62 -5.45
C SER A 512 -10.21 8.76 -5.54
N ALA A 513 -9.24 9.00 -4.66
CA ALA A 513 -7.89 8.43 -4.70
C ALA A 513 -7.46 7.73 -3.41
N GLU A 514 -8.34 7.63 -2.42
CA GLU A 514 -8.12 6.99 -1.14
C GLU A 514 -9.45 6.54 -0.54
N THR A 515 -9.48 5.37 0.11
CA THR A 515 -10.68 4.91 0.81
C THR A 515 -10.85 5.62 2.15
N PHE A 516 -12.10 5.80 2.60
CA PHE A 516 -12.38 6.38 3.91
C PHE A 516 -11.71 5.61 5.06
N CYS A 517 -11.61 4.28 4.95
CA CYS A 517 -10.90 3.42 5.90
C CYS A 517 -9.40 3.79 6.01
N SER A 518 -8.74 4.00 4.87
CA SER A 518 -7.33 4.41 4.83
C SER A 518 -7.16 5.80 5.45
N TYR A 519 -8.08 6.71 5.16
CA TYR A 519 -8.09 8.05 5.70
C TYR A 519 -8.32 8.10 7.21
N SER A 520 -9.37 7.44 7.71
CA SER A 520 -9.73 7.44 9.13
C SER A 520 -8.64 6.84 10.00
N ARG A 521 -7.92 5.85 9.47
CA ARG A 521 -6.75 5.27 10.12
C ARG A 521 -5.59 6.25 10.22
N ARG A 522 -5.28 7.00 9.15
CA ARG A 522 -4.29 8.09 9.20
C ARG A 522 -4.70 9.15 10.20
N VAL A 523 -5.97 9.53 10.22
CA VAL A 523 -6.49 10.51 11.17
C VAL A 523 -6.35 10.06 12.61
N CYS A 524 -6.76 8.84 12.93
CA CYS A 524 -6.59 8.31 14.28
C CYS A 524 -5.11 8.36 14.69
N LEU A 525 -4.22 8.01 13.77
CA LEU A 525 -2.81 7.87 14.07
C LEU A 525 -2.12 9.17 14.41
N GLU A 526 -2.25 10.14 13.53
CA GLU A 526 -1.58 11.41 13.74
C GLU A 526 -2.20 12.16 14.93
N THR A 527 -3.52 12.00 15.16
CA THR A 527 -4.19 12.50 16.37
C THR A 527 -3.56 11.93 17.65
N HIS A 528 -3.33 10.62 17.71
CA HIS A 528 -2.69 9.99 18.87
C HIS A 528 -1.23 10.43 19.04
N LEU A 529 -0.50 10.60 17.94
CA LEU A 529 0.91 11.01 17.97
C LEU A 529 1.10 12.43 18.49
N VAL A 530 0.24 13.37 18.09
CA VAL A 530 0.41 14.80 18.40
C VAL A 530 -0.29 15.20 19.70
N LEU A 531 -1.47 14.63 19.98
CA LEU A 531 -2.30 15.02 21.14
C LEU A 531 -2.19 14.06 22.32
N GLY A 532 -1.57 12.88 22.15
CA GLY A 532 -1.57 11.79 23.14
C GLY A 532 -0.46 11.81 24.20
N SER A 533 0.31 12.89 24.35
CA SER A 533 1.54 12.91 25.17
C SER A 533 1.38 13.42 26.61
N SER A 534 0.18 13.77 27.07
CA SER A 534 -0.04 14.16 28.48
C SER A 534 -1.42 13.76 29.00
N ASN A 535 -1.49 12.70 29.83
CA ASN A 535 -2.62 12.32 30.71
C ASN A 535 -4.00 11.93 30.12
N PHE A 536 -4.15 11.69 28.81
CA PHE A 536 -5.46 11.33 28.23
C PHE A 536 -5.53 9.86 27.80
N LYS A 537 -6.05 8.98 28.68
CA LYS A 537 -6.26 7.54 28.46
C LYS A 537 -7.60 7.16 27.78
N SER A 538 -8.34 8.08 27.17
CA SER A 538 -9.79 7.90 26.96
C SER A 538 -10.33 7.85 25.52
N TRP A 539 -9.49 7.79 24.47
CA TRP A 539 -10.00 7.79 23.09
C TRP A 539 -9.59 6.54 22.31
N THR A 540 -10.56 5.78 21.83
CA THR A 540 -10.33 4.65 20.91
C THR A 540 -10.34 5.13 19.45
N CYS A 541 -9.52 4.53 18.58
CA CYS A 541 -9.56 4.83 17.14
C CYS A 541 -10.96 4.65 16.56
N HIS A 542 -11.72 3.68 17.07
CA HIS A 542 -13.11 3.46 16.71
C HIS A 542 -13.96 4.72 16.90
N GLY A 543 -13.86 5.38 18.07
CA GLY A 543 -14.60 6.62 18.36
C GLY A 543 -14.17 7.81 17.48
N ILE A 544 -12.88 7.93 17.15
CA ILE A 544 -12.37 8.96 16.23
C ILE A 544 -12.92 8.71 14.83
N THR A 545 -12.88 7.48 14.34
CA THR A 545 -13.38 7.10 13.01
C THR A 545 -14.87 7.36 12.86
N GLN A 546 -15.70 7.01 13.85
CA GLN A 546 -17.14 7.30 13.82
C GLN A 546 -17.42 8.79 13.75
N LYS A 547 -16.76 9.59 14.59
CA LYS A 547 -16.96 11.05 14.64
C LYS A 547 -16.44 11.73 13.37
N LEU A 548 -15.30 11.28 12.85
CA LEU A 548 -14.72 11.73 11.60
C LEU A 548 -15.64 11.43 10.41
N ARG A 549 -16.22 10.22 10.35
CA ARG A 549 -17.17 9.83 9.29
C ARG A 549 -18.37 10.75 9.29
N ALA A 550 -18.98 10.96 10.46
CA ALA A 550 -20.13 11.84 10.60
C ALA A 550 -19.81 13.26 10.13
N GLN A 551 -18.62 13.79 10.49
CA GLN A 551 -18.18 15.13 10.07
C GLN A 551 -17.95 15.21 8.55
N VAL A 552 -17.25 14.23 7.96
CA VAL A 552 -17.00 14.21 6.51
C VAL A 552 -18.30 14.06 5.71
N GLN A 553 -19.22 13.20 6.17
CA GLN A 553 -20.55 13.05 5.57
C GLN A 553 -21.39 14.34 5.69
N GLN A 554 -21.31 15.03 6.83
CA GLN A 554 -21.98 16.32 7.02
C GLN A 554 -21.40 17.39 6.07
N GLN A 555 -20.08 17.49 5.93
CA GLN A 555 -19.46 18.42 4.98
C GLN A 555 -19.86 18.12 3.54
N PHE A 556 -19.92 16.84 3.18
CA PHE A 556 -20.40 16.42 1.88
C PHE A 556 -21.82 16.94 1.62
N GLN A 557 -22.75 16.73 2.57
CA GLN A 557 -24.14 17.19 2.46
C GLN A 557 -24.23 18.73 2.36
N ILE A 558 -23.36 19.47 3.07
CA ILE A 558 -23.30 20.93 2.97
C ILE A 558 -22.89 21.35 1.55
N ILE A 559 -21.86 20.75 0.99
CA ILE A 559 -21.36 21.09 -0.36
C ILE A 559 -22.39 20.73 -1.42
N GLU A 560 -22.98 19.55 -1.31
CA GLU A 560 -24.07 19.11 -2.19
C GLU A 560 -25.24 20.11 -2.14
N ALA A 561 -25.61 20.59 -0.94
CA ALA A 561 -26.67 21.59 -0.79
C ALA A 561 -26.28 22.99 -1.30
N THR A 562 -25.00 23.35 -1.30
CA THR A 562 -24.56 24.67 -1.80
C THR A 562 -24.64 24.79 -3.33
N GLY A 563 -24.56 23.68 -4.05
CA GLY A 563 -24.51 23.66 -5.52
C GLY A 563 -23.28 24.37 -6.12
N LEU A 564 -22.25 24.66 -5.31
CA LEU A 564 -21.03 25.33 -5.76
C LEU A 564 -20.08 24.40 -6.54
N VAL A 565 -20.27 23.09 -6.42
CA VAL A 565 -19.48 22.05 -7.08
C VAL A 565 -20.41 21.23 -7.96
N SER A 566 -20.00 20.97 -9.20
CA SER A 566 -20.79 20.15 -10.13
C SER A 566 -21.01 18.74 -9.59
N LEU A 567 -22.22 18.23 -9.79
CA LEU A 567 -22.65 16.88 -9.39
C LEU A 567 -21.66 15.80 -9.88
N ALA A 568 -21.08 15.98 -11.07
CA ALA A 568 -20.10 15.04 -11.64
C ALA A 568 -18.89 14.81 -10.73
N PHE A 569 -18.38 15.86 -10.06
CA PHE A 569 -17.25 15.75 -9.14
C PHE A 569 -17.62 15.12 -7.79
N LEU A 570 -18.91 15.12 -7.43
CA LEU A 570 -19.38 14.65 -6.13
C LEU A 570 -19.90 13.21 -6.17
N GLU A 571 -20.24 12.66 -7.33
CA GLU A 571 -20.89 11.36 -7.42
C GLU A 571 -20.05 10.19 -6.91
N LEU A 572 -18.77 10.14 -7.29
CA LEU A 572 -17.88 9.09 -6.81
C LEU A 572 -17.64 9.21 -5.30
N TRP A 573 -17.50 10.45 -4.81
CA TRP A 573 -17.40 10.74 -3.39
C TRP A 573 -18.62 10.27 -2.61
N LYS A 574 -19.82 10.60 -3.10
CA LYS A 574 -21.10 10.20 -2.53
C LYS A 574 -21.18 8.69 -2.43
N TYR A 575 -20.83 7.99 -3.50
CA TYR A 575 -20.79 6.55 -3.53
C TYR A 575 -19.82 5.97 -2.49
N ASN A 576 -18.56 6.41 -2.49
CA ASN A 576 -17.52 5.90 -1.58
C ASN A 576 -17.82 6.21 -0.09
N LEU A 577 -18.53 7.29 0.21
CA LEU A 577 -18.84 7.71 1.59
C LEU A 577 -20.14 7.12 2.15
N PHE A 578 -21.13 6.86 1.31
CA PHE A 578 -22.49 6.51 1.75
C PHE A 578 -22.97 5.14 1.27
N VAL A 579 -22.36 4.57 0.22
CA VAL A 579 -22.84 3.33 -0.41
C VAL A 579 -21.84 2.20 -0.32
N ALA A 580 -20.55 2.48 -0.53
CA ALA A 580 -19.50 1.46 -0.52
C ALA A 580 -19.26 0.85 0.88
N GLU A 581 -18.98 -0.44 0.92
CA GLU A 581 -18.57 -1.17 2.12
C GLU A 581 -17.12 -0.80 2.48
N GLU A 582 -16.95 -0.20 3.67
CA GLU A 582 -15.68 0.40 4.10
C GLU A 582 -14.51 -0.59 4.14
N SER A 583 -14.77 -1.85 4.51
CA SER A 583 -13.75 -2.90 4.64
C SER A 583 -13.45 -3.62 3.33
N ALA A 584 -14.26 -3.40 2.28
CA ALA A 584 -14.10 -4.10 1.02
C ALA A 584 -12.93 -3.52 0.21
N PRO A 585 -12.16 -4.36 -0.51
CA PRO A 585 -11.06 -3.88 -1.33
C PRO A 585 -11.58 -3.01 -2.48
N PRO A 586 -10.94 -1.89 -2.84
CA PRO A 586 -11.43 -1.03 -3.90
C PRO A 586 -11.29 -1.65 -5.29
N TYR A 587 -12.09 -1.19 -6.24
CA TYR A 587 -11.76 -1.24 -7.67
C TYR A 587 -10.83 -0.08 -8.01
N ILE A 588 -9.75 -0.34 -8.73
CA ILE A 588 -8.74 0.66 -9.05
C ILE A 588 -8.74 0.90 -10.56
N ILE A 589 -9.13 2.10 -10.96
CA ILE A 589 -9.07 2.57 -12.33
C ILE A 589 -7.93 3.55 -12.40
N ALA A 590 -6.94 3.26 -13.20
CA ALA A 590 -5.78 4.12 -13.38
C ALA A 590 -5.80 4.76 -14.76
N TYR A 591 -5.34 6.01 -14.83
CA TYR A 591 -5.22 6.74 -16.09
C TYR A 591 -3.89 7.47 -16.22
N THR A 592 -3.38 7.58 -17.43
CA THR A 592 -2.12 8.30 -17.73
C THR A 592 -2.31 9.82 -17.67
N THR A 593 -1.20 10.57 -17.60
CA THR A 593 -1.25 12.04 -17.50
C THR A 593 -2.00 12.68 -18.67
N GLU A 594 -1.80 12.20 -19.90
CA GLU A 594 -2.50 12.74 -21.08
C GLU A 594 -3.97 12.32 -21.15
N SER A 595 -4.42 11.40 -20.29
CA SER A 595 -5.82 11.00 -20.15
C SER A 595 -6.57 11.81 -19.08
N SER A 596 -5.88 12.70 -18.35
CA SER A 596 -6.42 13.40 -17.18
C SER A 596 -7.62 14.31 -17.48
N TYR A 597 -7.73 14.82 -18.72
CA TYR A 597 -8.85 15.65 -19.18
C TYR A 597 -10.21 14.93 -19.12
N ALA A 598 -10.22 13.59 -19.07
CA ALA A 598 -11.43 12.77 -18.95
C ALA A 598 -11.57 12.09 -17.58
N SER A 599 -10.76 12.48 -16.58
CA SER A 599 -10.76 11.85 -15.25
C SER A 599 -12.13 11.81 -14.57
N VAL A 600 -12.88 12.92 -14.56
CA VAL A 600 -14.25 12.98 -13.99
C VAL A 600 -15.23 12.09 -14.77
N VAL A 601 -15.03 11.95 -16.08
CA VAL A 601 -15.83 11.03 -16.91
C VAL A 601 -15.57 9.59 -16.48
N PHE A 602 -14.31 9.23 -16.22
CA PHE A 602 -13.96 7.92 -15.68
C PHE A 602 -14.55 7.70 -14.29
N GLU A 603 -14.49 8.68 -13.39
CA GLU A 603 -15.14 8.63 -12.08
C GLU A 603 -16.61 8.26 -12.19
N CYS A 604 -17.36 8.95 -13.06
CA CYS A 604 -18.79 8.69 -13.22
C CYS A 604 -19.07 7.33 -13.89
N ILE A 605 -18.35 7.00 -14.97
CA ILE A 605 -18.55 5.74 -15.71
C ILE A 605 -18.28 4.55 -14.80
N PHE A 606 -17.12 4.50 -14.15
CA PHE A 606 -16.73 3.33 -13.36
C PHE A 606 -17.46 3.23 -12.03
N LYS A 607 -17.88 4.35 -11.44
CA LYS A 607 -18.86 4.34 -10.35
C LYS A 607 -20.14 3.63 -10.79
N THR A 608 -20.72 4.01 -11.93
CA THR A 608 -21.95 3.41 -12.45
C THR A 608 -21.78 1.94 -12.84
N ILE A 609 -20.61 1.53 -13.35
CA ILE A 609 -20.34 0.13 -13.69
C ILE A 609 -20.29 -0.73 -12.41
N PHE A 610 -19.58 -0.27 -11.39
CA PHE A 610 -19.29 -1.07 -10.21
C PHE A 610 -20.27 -0.88 -9.05
N GLU A 611 -21.23 0.04 -9.16
CA GLU A 611 -22.12 0.42 -8.05
C GLU A 611 -22.76 -0.77 -7.34
N GLY A 612 -23.24 -1.77 -8.09
CA GLY A 612 -23.92 -2.97 -7.59
C GLY A 612 -23.04 -3.89 -6.74
N HIS A 613 -21.71 -3.79 -6.85
CA HIS A 613 -20.78 -4.59 -6.05
C HIS A 613 -20.58 -4.05 -4.63
N LYS A 614 -20.99 -2.80 -4.38
CA LYS A 614 -20.78 -2.10 -3.09
C LYS A 614 -19.33 -2.06 -2.62
N ARG A 615 -18.35 -2.13 -3.54
CA ARG A 615 -16.92 -1.98 -3.24
C ARG A 615 -16.50 -0.54 -3.53
N PRO A 616 -15.59 0.07 -2.76
CA PRO A 616 -15.10 1.42 -3.07
C PRO A 616 -14.52 1.45 -4.49
N VAL A 617 -14.71 2.56 -5.21
CA VAL A 617 -14.15 2.76 -6.55
C VAL A 617 -13.14 3.89 -6.47
N LEU A 618 -11.91 3.66 -6.92
CA LEU A 618 -10.85 4.65 -6.94
C LEU A 618 -10.44 4.91 -8.38
N VAL A 619 -10.37 6.18 -8.76
CA VAL A 619 -9.97 6.61 -10.10
C VAL A 619 -8.76 7.51 -9.95
N VAL A 620 -7.59 6.99 -10.28
CA VAL A 620 -6.30 7.55 -9.86
C VAL A 620 -5.36 7.80 -11.04
N PRO A 621 -4.55 8.87 -11.00
CA PRO A 621 -3.44 9.00 -11.93
C PRO A 621 -2.47 7.82 -11.81
N GLU A 622 -1.83 7.43 -12.90
CA GLU A 622 -0.81 6.37 -12.94
C GLU A 622 0.29 6.56 -11.89
N LYS A 623 0.70 7.81 -11.64
CA LYS A 623 1.66 8.13 -10.57
C LYS A 623 1.16 7.68 -9.19
N VAL A 624 -0.12 7.90 -8.90
CA VAL A 624 -0.76 7.51 -7.63
C VAL A 624 -0.92 5.98 -7.59
N LEU A 625 -1.27 5.35 -8.72
CA LEU A 625 -1.29 3.89 -8.87
C LEU A 625 0.07 3.27 -8.49
N ARG A 626 1.17 3.79 -9.06
CA ARG A 626 2.53 3.29 -8.81
C ARG A 626 2.97 3.50 -7.36
N MET A 627 2.62 4.65 -6.77
CA MET A 627 3.01 4.99 -5.40
C MET A 627 2.21 4.24 -4.34
N ASN A 628 0.92 3.96 -4.57
CA ASN A 628 0.00 3.54 -3.50
C ASN A 628 -0.69 2.19 -3.76
N TYR A 629 -0.67 1.69 -5.00
CA TYR A 629 -1.54 0.59 -5.44
C TYR A 629 -0.79 -0.48 -6.26
N ARG A 630 0.51 -0.66 -5.99
CA ARG A 630 1.36 -1.75 -6.52
C ARG A 630 1.42 -1.87 -8.04
N ASN A 631 1.04 -0.82 -8.77
CA ASN A 631 0.94 -0.85 -10.23
C ASN A 631 0.00 -1.95 -10.77
N GLU A 632 -1.03 -2.37 -9.99
CA GLU A 632 -1.99 -3.42 -10.37
C GLU A 632 -3.43 -2.87 -10.43
N PRO A 633 -3.81 -2.13 -11.48
CA PRO A 633 -5.16 -1.60 -11.62
C PRO A 633 -6.15 -2.68 -12.12
N ASP A 634 -7.43 -2.54 -11.79
CA ASP A 634 -8.51 -3.30 -12.43
C ASP A 634 -8.70 -2.87 -13.89
N VAL A 635 -8.61 -1.55 -14.12
CA VAL A 635 -8.69 -0.95 -15.46
C VAL A 635 -7.56 0.07 -15.62
N PHE A 636 -6.79 -0.03 -16.70
CA PHE A 636 -5.78 0.94 -17.08
C PHE A 636 -6.20 1.67 -18.36
N ILE A 637 -6.21 3.00 -18.31
CA ILE A 637 -6.66 3.88 -19.39
C ILE A 637 -5.49 4.74 -19.83
N PHE A 638 -5.12 4.66 -21.09
CA PHE A 638 -4.06 5.49 -21.65
C PHE A 638 -4.56 6.30 -22.83
N SER A 639 -3.89 7.42 -23.07
CA SER A 639 -4.18 8.31 -24.18
C SER A 639 -3.34 7.87 -25.37
N ILE A 640 -3.91 7.95 -26.55
CA ILE A 640 -3.14 7.79 -27.78
C ILE A 640 -1.95 8.79 -27.86
N PHE A 641 -1.97 9.88 -27.09
CA PHE A 641 -0.95 10.92 -27.06
C PHE A 641 0.14 10.73 -25.98
N ASP A 642 0.10 9.64 -25.21
CA ASP A 642 1.17 9.36 -24.23
C ASP A 642 2.54 9.14 -24.90
N SER A 643 2.54 8.83 -26.19
CA SER A 643 3.68 8.97 -27.10
C SER A 643 3.33 10.01 -28.17
N ASN A 644 4.33 10.57 -28.86
CA ASN A 644 4.14 11.53 -29.95
C ASN A 644 3.53 10.84 -31.20
N CYS A 645 2.35 10.23 -31.02
CA CYS A 645 1.65 9.34 -31.93
C CYS A 645 1.00 10.18 -33.04
N ASP A 646 1.63 10.13 -34.21
CA ASP A 646 0.93 10.30 -35.46
C ASP A 646 0.84 8.90 -36.10
N PRO A 647 -0.33 8.25 -36.10
CA PRO A 647 -0.49 6.88 -36.57
C PRO A 647 -0.14 6.69 -38.05
N MET A 648 0.02 7.76 -38.83
CA MET A 648 0.45 7.68 -40.23
C MET A 648 1.97 7.90 -40.43
N SER A 649 2.66 8.54 -39.49
CA SER A 649 4.07 8.97 -39.67
C SER A 649 5.04 8.51 -38.58
N ASN A 650 4.58 7.91 -37.48
CA ASN A 650 5.43 7.48 -36.36
C ASN A 650 5.12 6.05 -35.86
N PRO A 651 6.07 5.10 -35.92
CA PRO A 651 5.88 3.75 -35.38
C PRO A 651 5.70 3.70 -33.85
N GLY A 652 6.03 4.78 -33.14
CA GLY A 652 5.97 4.85 -31.67
C GLY A 652 4.59 4.58 -31.06
N CYS A 653 3.50 4.72 -31.82
CA CYS A 653 2.16 4.41 -31.33
C CYS A 653 1.96 2.91 -31.08
N HIS A 654 2.50 2.05 -31.95
CA HIS A 654 2.44 0.61 -31.78
C HIS A 654 3.31 0.15 -30.61
N GLU A 655 4.51 0.73 -30.48
CA GLU A 655 5.44 0.45 -29.38
C GLU A 655 4.84 0.85 -28.02
N MET A 656 4.15 1.99 -27.95
CA MET A 656 3.46 2.44 -26.74
C MET A 656 2.29 1.52 -26.37
N ILE A 657 1.45 1.14 -27.34
CA ILE A 657 0.36 0.20 -27.08
C ILE A 657 0.93 -1.13 -26.61
N GLU A 658 1.95 -1.66 -27.30
CA GLU A 658 2.61 -2.90 -26.91
C GLU A 658 3.26 -2.80 -25.51
N HIS A 659 3.85 -1.65 -25.16
CA HIS A 659 4.39 -1.39 -23.83
C HIS A 659 3.31 -1.53 -22.75
N TYR A 660 2.18 -0.82 -22.88
CA TYR A 660 1.10 -0.91 -21.90
C TYR A 660 0.40 -2.28 -21.90
N MET A 661 0.29 -2.94 -23.05
CA MET A 661 -0.20 -4.31 -23.12
C MET A 661 0.73 -5.26 -22.35
N ASN A 662 2.04 -5.15 -22.54
CA ASN A 662 3.00 -5.99 -21.83
C ASN A 662 3.06 -5.67 -20.34
N GLU A 663 2.92 -4.40 -19.95
CA GLU A 663 2.93 -3.99 -18.55
C GLU A 663 1.68 -4.46 -17.80
N TYR A 664 0.50 -4.36 -18.42
CA TYR A 664 -0.78 -4.53 -17.70
C TYR A 664 -1.60 -5.76 -18.11
N LEU A 665 -1.53 -6.25 -19.35
CA LEU A 665 -2.38 -7.38 -19.81
C LEU A 665 -1.79 -8.78 -19.55
N LEU A 666 -0.49 -8.90 -19.29
CA LEU A 666 0.09 -10.18 -18.91
C LEU A 666 -0.41 -10.55 -17.50
N PRO A 667 -0.91 -11.79 -17.28
CA PRO A 667 -1.35 -12.20 -15.96
C PRO A 667 -0.20 -12.07 -14.97
N THR A 668 -0.36 -11.20 -13.97
CA THR A 668 0.49 -11.29 -12.78
C THR A 668 0.25 -12.65 -12.13
N GLY A 669 1.19 -13.14 -11.32
CA GLY A 669 1.13 -14.49 -10.69
C GLY A 669 -0.13 -14.81 -9.87
N ASN A 670 -1.08 -13.88 -9.79
CA ASN A 670 -2.35 -13.95 -9.07
C ASN A 670 -3.56 -14.29 -9.99
N GLY A 671 -3.37 -14.37 -11.31
CA GLY A 671 -4.41 -14.76 -12.26
C GLY A 671 -5.48 -13.69 -12.56
N LYS A 672 -5.33 -12.45 -12.06
CA LYS A 672 -6.24 -11.32 -12.34
C LYS A 672 -5.66 -10.48 -13.48
N ALA A 673 -6.31 -10.50 -14.65
CA ALA A 673 -5.89 -9.72 -15.81
C ALA A 673 -6.49 -8.31 -15.76
N THR A 674 -5.65 -7.27 -15.77
CA THR A 674 -6.07 -5.87 -15.93
C THR A 674 -6.75 -5.68 -17.28
N LYS A 675 -7.82 -4.88 -17.31
CA LYS A 675 -8.44 -4.44 -18.57
C LYS A 675 -7.78 -3.16 -19.04
N VAL A 676 -7.45 -3.07 -20.32
CA VAL A 676 -6.76 -1.91 -20.88
C VAL A 676 -7.68 -1.23 -21.89
N MET A 677 -7.72 0.11 -21.87
CA MET A 677 -8.55 0.94 -22.75
C MET A 677 -7.75 2.14 -23.27
N MET A 678 -8.02 2.54 -24.51
CA MET A 678 -7.49 3.77 -25.10
C MET A 678 -8.52 4.89 -25.08
N ILE A 679 -8.07 6.13 -24.92
CA ILE A 679 -8.88 7.33 -25.15
C ILE A 679 -8.20 8.29 -26.15
N SER A 680 -9.01 8.98 -26.97
CA SER A 680 -8.58 10.07 -27.86
C SER A 680 -9.35 11.37 -27.60
N GLY A 681 -8.62 12.45 -27.38
CA GLY A 681 -9.17 13.81 -27.21
C GLY A 681 -9.20 14.66 -28.49
N GLU A 682 -8.46 14.26 -29.53
CA GLU A 682 -8.34 15.01 -30.78
C GLU A 682 -8.80 14.17 -31.96
N ALA A 683 -9.10 14.85 -33.07
CA ALA A 683 -9.46 14.18 -34.31
C ALA A 683 -8.22 13.58 -34.97
N ILE A 684 -8.07 12.26 -34.87
CA ILE A 684 -6.95 11.51 -35.42
C ILE A 684 -7.42 10.28 -36.20
N ASP A 685 -6.61 9.82 -37.15
CA ASP A 685 -6.87 8.59 -37.89
C ASP A 685 -6.58 7.37 -37.00
N THR A 686 -7.59 6.51 -36.82
CA THR A 686 -7.51 5.36 -35.91
C THR A 686 -7.24 4.04 -36.64
N ARG A 687 -7.07 4.05 -37.97
CA ARG A 687 -6.95 2.84 -38.81
C ARG A 687 -5.73 1.97 -38.49
N GLN A 688 -4.67 2.55 -37.91
CA GLN A 688 -3.44 1.83 -37.57
C GLN A 688 -3.33 1.47 -36.08
N LEU A 689 -4.37 1.70 -35.27
CA LEU A 689 -4.31 1.32 -33.85
C LEU A 689 -4.60 -0.19 -33.68
N ASP A 690 -4.06 -0.83 -32.63
CA ASP A 690 -4.28 -2.25 -32.36
C ASP A 690 -5.75 -2.53 -32.03
N ASP A 691 -6.47 -3.26 -32.89
CA ASP A 691 -7.91 -3.57 -32.74
C ASP A 691 -8.27 -4.42 -31.51
N ARG A 692 -7.28 -5.00 -30.82
CA ARG A 692 -7.50 -5.75 -29.57
C ARG A 692 -7.78 -4.84 -28.38
N VAL A 693 -7.32 -3.59 -28.43
CA VAL A 693 -7.53 -2.62 -27.36
C VAL A 693 -8.75 -1.77 -27.69
N PRO A 694 -9.76 -1.74 -26.80
CA PRO A 694 -10.93 -0.92 -27.04
C PRO A 694 -10.64 0.57 -26.99
N LEU A 695 -11.38 1.35 -27.79
CA LEU A 695 -11.17 2.78 -27.97
C LEU A 695 -12.39 3.61 -27.60
N LEU A 696 -12.19 4.58 -26.72
CA LEU A 696 -13.10 5.68 -26.43
C LEU A 696 -12.67 6.91 -27.24
N SER A 697 -13.38 7.24 -28.30
CA SER A 697 -12.93 8.24 -29.29
C SER A 697 -13.82 9.46 -29.37
N SER A 698 -13.20 10.62 -29.56
CA SER A 698 -13.83 11.89 -29.89
C SER A 698 -14.30 12.01 -31.35
N VAL A 699 -13.97 11.06 -32.23
CA VAL A 699 -14.45 11.00 -33.61
C VAL A 699 -15.42 9.83 -33.83
N SER A 700 -16.41 10.04 -34.70
CA SER A 700 -17.54 9.13 -34.87
C SER A 700 -17.35 8.15 -36.03
N ASP A 701 -16.58 8.51 -37.06
CA ASP A 701 -16.31 7.64 -38.21
C ASP A 701 -15.09 6.74 -37.96
N VAL A 702 -15.23 5.84 -36.98
CA VAL A 702 -14.18 4.89 -36.59
C VAL A 702 -14.59 3.48 -37.02
N LYS A 703 -13.85 2.91 -37.98
CA LYS A 703 -14.07 1.54 -38.49
C LYS A 703 -13.37 0.50 -37.63
N ARG A 704 -13.75 0.38 -36.36
CA ARG A 704 -13.17 -0.58 -35.39
C ARG A 704 -14.24 -1.44 -34.73
N THR A 705 -13.86 -2.65 -34.33
CA THR A 705 -14.77 -3.61 -33.70
C THR A 705 -15.18 -3.20 -32.28
N TRP A 706 -14.23 -2.66 -31.51
CA TRP A 706 -14.43 -2.27 -30.11
C TRP A 706 -14.22 -0.76 -29.96
N HIS A 707 -15.26 0.01 -30.27
CA HIS A 707 -15.26 1.46 -30.22
C HIS A 707 -16.52 2.00 -29.53
N VAL A 708 -16.33 3.06 -28.75
CA VAL A 708 -17.40 3.88 -28.20
C VAL A 708 -17.12 5.34 -28.51
N TYR A 709 -18.09 6.01 -29.12
CA TYR A 709 -18.03 7.44 -29.38
C TYR A 709 -18.31 8.23 -28.11
N LEU A 710 -17.33 9.00 -27.65
CA LEU A 710 -17.44 9.96 -26.55
C LEU A 710 -16.99 11.33 -27.06
N PRO A 711 -17.92 12.18 -27.51
CA PRO A 711 -17.56 13.45 -28.11
C PRO A 711 -16.97 14.43 -27.09
N ILE A 712 -16.02 15.26 -27.52
CA ILE A 712 -15.40 16.29 -26.66
C ILE A 712 -16.44 17.27 -26.12
N VAL A 713 -17.48 17.56 -26.89
CA VAL A 713 -18.60 18.37 -26.42
C VAL A 713 -19.25 17.78 -25.15
N SER A 714 -19.28 16.45 -25.04
CA SER A 714 -19.73 15.76 -23.84
C SER A 714 -18.71 15.85 -22.72
N ILE A 715 -17.44 15.53 -22.99
CA ILE A 715 -16.34 15.61 -22.01
C ILE A 715 -16.22 17.03 -21.43
N SER A 716 -16.53 18.08 -22.19
CA SER A 716 -16.46 19.47 -21.71
C SER A 716 -17.31 19.76 -20.47
N PHE A 717 -18.32 18.93 -20.17
CA PHE A 717 -19.11 19.05 -18.94
C PHE A 717 -18.37 18.54 -17.69
N ALA A 718 -17.27 17.80 -17.84
CA ALA A 718 -16.36 17.47 -16.74
C ALA A 718 -15.60 18.71 -16.24
N GLU A 719 -15.49 19.75 -17.06
CA GLU A 719 -14.76 20.99 -16.77
C GLU A 719 -15.70 22.15 -16.41
N ARG A 720 -16.93 21.85 -15.97
CA ARG A 720 -17.95 22.84 -15.59
C ARG A 720 -18.40 22.64 -14.16
N LEU A 721 -18.57 23.75 -13.44
CA LEU A 721 -19.15 23.80 -12.10
C LEU A 721 -20.63 24.18 -12.14
N GLN A 722 -21.00 25.12 -13.02
CA GLN A 722 -22.32 25.78 -12.99
C GLN A 722 -23.35 25.17 -13.94
N HIS A 723 -22.90 24.35 -14.89
CA HIS A 723 -23.73 23.91 -16.00
C HIS A 723 -23.72 22.38 -16.17
N THR A 724 -24.88 21.84 -16.46
CA THR A 724 -25.11 20.40 -16.69
C THR A 724 -25.63 20.15 -18.11
N PRO A 725 -25.42 18.96 -18.69
CA PRO A 725 -25.89 18.64 -20.04
C PRO A 725 -27.40 18.81 -20.24
N VAL A 726 -28.21 18.61 -19.19
CA VAL A 726 -29.67 18.70 -19.29
C VAL A 726 -30.16 20.11 -19.59
N GLU A 727 -29.34 21.15 -19.36
CA GLU A 727 -29.66 22.52 -19.77
C GLU A 727 -29.72 22.68 -21.29
N LEU A 728 -29.00 21.84 -22.04
CA LEU A 728 -29.08 21.80 -23.51
C LEU A 728 -30.44 21.28 -24.03
N LEU A 729 -31.24 20.64 -23.16
CA LEU A 729 -32.61 20.23 -23.47
C LEU A 729 -33.62 21.37 -23.31
N SER A 730 -33.23 22.47 -22.67
CA SER A 730 -34.12 23.59 -22.33
C SER A 730 -34.12 24.68 -23.40
N LEU A 731 -35.25 25.40 -23.52
CA LEU A 731 -35.48 26.42 -24.55
C LEU A 731 -34.75 27.75 -24.24
N VAL A 732 -34.42 28.02 -22.97
CA VAL A 732 -33.71 29.21 -22.49
C VAL A 732 -33.04 28.88 -21.13
N PRO A 733 -31.77 29.25 -20.89
CA PRO A 733 -31.14 29.08 -19.57
C PRO A 733 -31.95 29.77 -18.45
N PRO A 734 -32.14 29.16 -17.27
CA PRO A 734 -33.00 29.69 -16.20
C PRO A 734 -32.62 31.09 -15.69
N SER A 735 -31.38 31.54 -15.89
CA SER A 735 -30.81 32.77 -15.32
C SER A 735 -31.08 34.06 -16.13
N LEU A 736 -31.65 33.98 -17.33
CA LEU A 736 -31.76 35.11 -18.27
C LEU A 736 -33.17 35.69 -18.33
N SER A 737 -33.61 36.35 -17.25
CA SER A 737 -34.89 37.07 -17.17
C SER A 737 -34.81 38.59 -17.44
N SER A 738 -33.63 39.15 -17.77
CA SER A 738 -33.51 40.57 -18.14
C SER A 738 -33.10 40.76 -19.60
N PHE A 739 -33.94 41.42 -20.38
CA PHE A 739 -33.64 41.94 -21.73
C PHE A 739 -32.64 43.11 -21.65
N LYS A 740 -31.41 42.87 -21.17
CA LYS A 740 -30.31 43.81 -21.39
C LYS A 740 -29.95 43.79 -22.87
N GLU A 741 -29.66 44.96 -23.44
CA GLU A 741 -29.10 45.04 -24.79
C GLU A 741 -27.79 44.24 -24.85
N ARG A 742 -27.74 43.23 -25.72
CA ARG A 742 -26.57 42.38 -25.95
C ARG A 742 -25.74 42.94 -27.10
N ARG A 743 -24.43 42.92 -26.94
CA ARG A 743 -23.43 43.26 -27.98
C ARG A 743 -23.55 42.31 -29.17
N PHE A 744 -22.99 42.69 -30.31
CA PHE A 744 -23.13 41.92 -31.55
C PHE A 744 -22.53 40.52 -31.44
N CYS A 745 -21.20 40.42 -31.41
CA CYS A 745 -20.52 39.13 -31.55
C CYS A 745 -19.22 39.07 -30.73
N ALA A 746 -18.93 37.90 -30.17
CA ALA A 746 -17.68 37.62 -29.47
C ALA A 746 -16.80 36.61 -30.24
N TYR A 747 -15.49 36.81 -30.15
CA TYR A 747 -14.44 35.96 -30.69
C TYR A 747 -13.36 35.67 -29.63
N LEU A 748 -13.22 34.42 -29.20
CA LEU A 748 -12.34 34.02 -28.11
C LEU A 748 -11.45 32.85 -28.53
N TYR A 749 -10.30 33.14 -29.14
CA TYR A 749 -9.34 32.13 -29.62
C TYR A 749 -7.90 32.44 -29.23
N ALA A 750 -7.12 31.37 -29.03
CA ALA A 750 -5.68 31.41 -28.73
C ALA A 750 -4.78 31.11 -29.93
N ARG A 751 -5.32 30.38 -30.92
CA ARG A 751 -4.59 29.80 -32.06
C ARG A 751 -4.91 30.57 -33.33
N CYS A 752 -4.05 31.53 -33.65
CA CYS A 752 -4.26 32.46 -34.76
C CYS A 752 -3.76 31.90 -36.10
N ASP A 753 -3.19 30.69 -36.09
CA ASP A 753 -2.75 29.93 -37.27
C ASP A 753 -3.91 29.27 -38.04
N ARG A 754 -5.16 29.51 -37.63
CA ARG A 754 -6.37 28.95 -38.25
C ARG A 754 -7.04 29.98 -39.15
N SER A 755 -6.66 29.98 -40.43
CA SER A 755 -7.08 30.98 -41.42
C SER A 755 -8.59 31.20 -41.51
N LEU A 756 -9.41 30.14 -41.48
CA LEU A 756 -10.88 30.28 -41.55
C LEU A 756 -11.48 31.02 -40.35
N ARG A 757 -10.88 30.88 -39.16
CA ARG A 757 -11.34 31.56 -37.94
C ARG A 757 -11.05 33.05 -37.99
N GLU A 758 -9.81 33.40 -38.32
CA GLU A 758 -9.37 34.78 -38.47
C GLU A 758 -10.14 35.46 -39.61
N TYR A 759 -10.40 34.73 -40.70
CA TYR A 759 -11.15 35.26 -41.83
C TYR A 759 -12.63 35.52 -41.49
N MET A 760 -13.31 34.60 -40.79
CA MET A 760 -14.67 34.84 -40.33
C MET A 760 -14.75 36.02 -39.35
N PHE A 761 -13.77 36.15 -38.46
CA PHE A 761 -13.66 37.32 -37.59
C PHE A 761 -13.56 38.61 -38.41
N ASP A 762 -12.64 38.67 -39.38
CA ASP A 762 -12.43 39.87 -40.21
C ASP A 762 -13.67 40.23 -41.05
N LEU A 763 -14.35 39.22 -41.62
CA LEU A 763 -15.59 39.42 -42.38
C LEU A 763 -16.68 40.06 -41.51
N LEU A 764 -16.92 39.50 -40.33
CA LEU A 764 -17.96 40.02 -39.43
C LEU A 764 -17.56 41.38 -38.85
N ASN A 765 -16.30 41.56 -38.44
CA ASN A 765 -15.82 42.82 -37.85
C ASN A 765 -15.85 43.98 -38.84
N ALA A 766 -15.69 43.71 -40.14
CA ALA A 766 -15.86 44.70 -41.20
C ALA A 766 -17.33 45.13 -41.40
N MET A 767 -18.30 44.30 -41.01
CA MET A 767 -19.74 44.56 -41.15
C MET A 767 -20.36 45.17 -39.90
N GLU A 768 -19.97 44.69 -38.71
CA GLU A 768 -20.43 45.13 -37.40
C GLU A 768 -19.35 44.74 -36.35
N PRO A 769 -18.96 45.61 -35.41
CA PRO A 769 -17.80 45.34 -34.54
C PRO A 769 -17.91 44.02 -33.76
N VAL A 770 -16.88 43.19 -33.89
CA VAL A 770 -16.73 41.91 -33.18
C VAL A 770 -15.69 42.08 -32.08
N ASP A 771 -16.02 41.64 -30.88
CA ASP A 771 -15.11 41.72 -29.75
C ASP A 771 -14.15 40.53 -29.74
N ALA A 772 -12.86 40.82 -29.99
CA ALA A 772 -11.76 39.88 -29.84
C ALA A 772 -11.37 39.75 -28.35
N LEU A 773 -12.01 38.80 -27.67
CA LEU A 773 -11.80 38.49 -26.25
C LEU A 773 -10.54 37.65 -25.99
N GLY A 774 -10.02 36.97 -27.02
CA GLY A 774 -8.84 36.10 -26.93
C GLY A 774 -7.53 36.73 -27.37
N ILE A 775 -6.49 35.91 -27.52
CA ILE A 775 -5.18 36.34 -28.03
C ILE A 775 -5.32 36.79 -29.49
N CYS A 776 -6.12 36.07 -30.27
CA CYS A 776 -6.31 36.32 -31.70
C CYS A 776 -7.40 37.37 -31.96
N ALA A 777 -7.24 38.12 -33.04
CA ALA A 777 -8.12 39.22 -33.43
C ALA A 777 -8.08 39.47 -34.94
N GLY A 778 -7.89 38.42 -35.75
CA GLY A 778 -7.79 38.53 -37.19
C GLY A 778 -6.72 39.53 -37.62
N SER A 779 -7.07 40.32 -38.63
CA SER A 779 -6.24 41.41 -39.14
C SER A 779 -6.37 42.69 -38.32
N SER A 780 -7.24 42.74 -37.30
CA SER A 780 -7.54 43.96 -36.55
C SER A 780 -6.47 44.33 -35.53
N ARG A 781 -5.75 43.34 -34.98
CA ARG A 781 -4.51 43.56 -34.21
C ARG A 781 -3.62 42.32 -34.23
N PRO A 782 -2.29 42.47 -34.03
CA PRO A 782 -1.41 41.34 -33.80
C PRO A 782 -1.86 40.49 -32.59
N PRO A 783 -1.45 39.20 -32.55
CA PRO A 783 -1.65 38.35 -31.38
C PRO A 783 -1.13 39.03 -30.11
N ASP A 784 -1.99 39.13 -29.10
CA ASP A 784 -1.68 39.80 -27.85
C ASP A 784 -1.78 38.81 -26.68
N ASN A 785 -0.62 38.42 -26.15
CA ASN A 785 -0.52 37.47 -25.04
C ASN A 785 -0.93 38.07 -23.68
N SER A 786 -1.21 39.38 -23.61
CA SER A 786 -1.83 40.00 -22.43
C SER A 786 -3.30 39.62 -22.30
N TYR A 787 -3.97 39.31 -23.42
CA TYR A 787 -5.30 38.73 -23.40
C TYR A 787 -5.22 37.29 -22.94
N ARG A 788 -6.04 36.96 -21.95
CA ARG A 788 -6.17 35.60 -21.47
C ARG A 788 -6.98 34.79 -22.49
N ALA A 789 -6.33 33.92 -23.26
CA ALA A 789 -7.05 32.84 -23.93
C ALA A 789 -7.05 31.62 -23.00
N SER A 790 -8.23 31.33 -22.49
CA SER A 790 -8.42 30.72 -21.17
C SER A 790 -8.29 29.19 -21.10
N ARG A 791 -7.74 28.50 -22.11
CA ARG A 791 -7.48 27.05 -21.99
C ARG A 791 -6.63 26.67 -20.76
N TYR A 792 -5.84 27.61 -20.22
CA TYR A 792 -4.99 27.40 -19.04
C TYR A 792 -5.65 27.77 -17.70
N PHE A 793 -6.93 28.20 -17.70
CA PHE A 793 -7.70 28.46 -16.48
C PHE A 793 -8.66 27.30 -16.21
N LYS A 794 -8.74 26.91 -14.93
CA LYS A 794 -9.43 25.70 -14.46
C LYS A 794 -10.93 25.65 -14.82
N TRP A 795 -11.58 26.81 -14.99
CA TRP A 795 -13.02 26.93 -15.29
C TRP A 795 -13.30 27.75 -16.55
N PHE A 796 -12.44 27.60 -17.55
CA PHE A 796 -12.56 28.31 -18.83
C PHE A 796 -13.97 28.28 -19.39
N ASN A 797 -14.59 27.11 -19.39
CA ASN A 797 -15.88 26.91 -20.02
C ASN A 797 -16.98 27.75 -19.37
N ASP A 798 -16.99 27.85 -18.04
CA ASP A 798 -17.94 28.67 -17.31
C ASP A 798 -17.62 30.17 -17.44
N GLU A 799 -16.34 30.56 -17.43
CA GLU A 799 -15.92 31.95 -17.69
C GLU A 799 -16.26 32.41 -19.12
N ALA A 800 -16.10 31.52 -20.10
CA ALA A 800 -16.48 31.75 -21.48
C ALA A 800 -18.00 31.93 -21.58
N VAL A 801 -18.79 31.05 -20.93
CA VAL A 801 -20.25 31.19 -20.86
C VAL A 801 -20.63 32.54 -20.25
N ALA A 802 -20.06 32.92 -19.10
CA ALA A 802 -20.34 34.21 -18.45
C ALA A 802 -19.98 35.41 -19.35
N SER A 803 -18.86 35.32 -20.07
CA SER A 803 -18.44 36.35 -21.03
C SER A 803 -19.44 36.46 -22.19
N TYR A 804 -19.87 35.32 -22.73
CA TYR A 804 -20.78 35.23 -23.87
C TYR A 804 -22.21 35.67 -23.54
N GLN A 805 -22.63 35.67 -22.26
CA GLN A 805 -23.99 36.12 -21.86
C GLN A 805 -24.31 37.53 -22.39
N ASN A 806 -23.31 38.40 -22.57
CA ASN A 806 -23.48 39.75 -23.07
C ASN A 806 -23.56 39.88 -24.60
N TYR A 807 -23.48 38.77 -25.36
CA TYR A 807 -23.38 38.78 -26.82
C TYR A 807 -24.50 38.03 -27.52
N LYS A 808 -25.05 38.58 -28.60
CA LYS A 808 -26.05 37.91 -29.44
C LYS A 808 -25.47 36.66 -30.11
N PHE A 809 -24.26 36.79 -30.66
CA PHE A 809 -23.58 35.73 -31.41
C PHE A 809 -22.20 35.42 -30.85
N VAL A 810 -21.73 34.20 -31.10
CA VAL A 810 -20.35 33.80 -30.78
C VAL A 810 -19.80 32.96 -31.92
N ILE A 811 -18.59 33.26 -32.39
CA ILE A 811 -17.91 32.45 -33.41
C ILE A 811 -17.39 31.16 -32.77
N ALA A 812 -17.98 30.03 -33.17
CA ALA A 812 -17.77 28.69 -32.62
C ALA A 812 -17.14 27.74 -33.67
N PHE A 813 -16.05 28.16 -34.30
CA PHE A 813 -15.35 27.41 -35.34
C PHE A 813 -14.40 26.36 -34.75
N GLU A 814 -14.53 25.12 -35.19
CA GLU A 814 -13.65 24.03 -34.79
C GLU A 814 -12.24 24.13 -35.36
N ASN A 815 -11.31 23.35 -34.80
CA ASN A 815 -9.93 23.28 -35.31
C ASN A 815 -9.86 22.50 -36.62
N SER A 816 -10.79 21.56 -36.80
CA SER A 816 -10.88 20.64 -37.92
C SER A 816 -12.36 20.31 -38.19
N ALA A 817 -12.68 19.84 -39.39
CA ALA A 817 -14.01 19.43 -39.83
C ALA A 817 -14.17 17.90 -39.91
N GLU A 818 -13.34 17.15 -39.17
CA GLU A 818 -13.41 15.69 -39.11
C GLU A 818 -14.77 15.20 -38.56
N PRO A 819 -15.34 14.11 -39.10
CA PRO A 819 -16.57 13.52 -38.57
C PRO A 819 -16.46 13.16 -37.08
N GLY A 820 -17.40 13.64 -36.27
CA GLY A 820 -17.40 13.44 -34.81
C GLY A 820 -16.75 14.58 -33.99
N TYR A 821 -15.90 15.40 -34.60
CA TYR A 821 -15.15 16.42 -33.85
C TYR A 821 -16.01 17.66 -33.55
N VAL A 822 -16.80 17.56 -32.49
CA VAL A 822 -17.60 18.66 -31.91
C VAL A 822 -17.13 18.88 -30.48
N THR A 823 -16.81 20.13 -30.15
CA THR A 823 -16.13 20.50 -28.90
C THR A 823 -16.95 21.45 -28.03
N GLU A 824 -16.36 21.94 -26.93
CA GLU A 824 -16.94 22.93 -26.02
C GLU A 824 -17.35 24.24 -26.71
N LYS A 825 -16.74 24.56 -27.86
CA LYS A 825 -16.95 25.80 -28.62
C LYS A 825 -18.40 26.00 -29.03
N LEU A 826 -19.10 24.91 -29.32
CA LEU A 826 -20.52 24.96 -29.68
C LEU A 826 -21.43 25.08 -28.45
N VAL A 827 -21.04 24.47 -27.32
CA VAL A 827 -21.85 24.44 -26.09
C VAL A 827 -21.74 25.74 -25.29
N ASN A 828 -20.57 26.36 -25.23
CA ASN A 828 -20.38 27.61 -24.46
C ASN A 828 -21.37 28.73 -24.90
N PRO A 829 -21.59 28.99 -26.20
CA PRO A 829 -22.60 29.94 -26.64
C PRO A 829 -24.03 29.53 -26.29
N PHE A 830 -24.38 28.24 -26.43
CA PHE A 830 -25.72 27.75 -26.09
C PHE A 830 -26.05 27.98 -24.61
N LEU A 831 -25.15 27.61 -23.70
CA LEU A 831 -25.33 27.82 -22.27
C LEU A 831 -25.38 29.31 -21.89
N ALA A 832 -24.68 30.17 -22.66
CA ALA A 832 -24.77 31.62 -22.52
C ALA A 832 -26.05 32.24 -23.08
N GLY A 833 -26.89 31.45 -23.76
CA GLY A 833 -28.07 31.90 -24.49
C GLY A 833 -27.74 32.71 -25.75
N SER A 834 -26.51 32.64 -26.26
CA SER A 834 -26.06 33.22 -27.53
C SER A 834 -26.30 32.23 -28.68
N ILE A 835 -26.42 32.75 -29.90
CA ILE A 835 -26.51 31.93 -31.11
C ILE A 835 -25.08 31.59 -31.58
N PRO A 836 -24.69 30.30 -31.62
CA PRO A 836 -23.40 29.92 -32.16
C PRO A 836 -23.32 30.16 -33.68
N ILE A 837 -22.19 30.70 -34.14
CA ILE A 837 -21.80 30.73 -35.56
C ILE A 837 -20.76 29.62 -35.74
N TYR A 838 -21.21 28.47 -36.21
CA TYR A 838 -20.43 27.24 -36.19
C TYR A 838 -19.78 26.95 -37.54
N TRP A 839 -18.58 26.36 -37.50
CA TRP A 839 -17.98 25.69 -38.64
C TRP A 839 -17.23 24.45 -38.16
N GLY A 840 -17.40 23.34 -38.88
CA GLY A 840 -16.87 22.02 -38.55
C GLY A 840 -17.55 20.98 -39.43
N ASN A 841 -17.86 19.80 -38.89
CA ASN A 841 -18.56 18.75 -39.64
C ASN A 841 -20.09 18.90 -39.55
N SER A 842 -20.72 19.48 -40.58
CA SER A 842 -22.17 19.76 -40.61
C SER A 842 -23.05 18.52 -40.40
N THR A 843 -22.66 17.35 -40.92
CA THR A 843 -23.42 16.10 -40.75
C THR A 843 -23.43 15.64 -39.30
N THR A 844 -22.26 15.61 -38.67
CA THR A 844 -22.11 15.17 -37.28
C THR A 844 -22.83 16.11 -36.32
N VAL A 845 -22.59 17.42 -36.45
CA VAL A 845 -23.18 18.41 -35.54
C VAL A 845 -24.71 18.37 -35.61
N SER A 846 -25.29 18.16 -36.79
CA SER A 846 -26.74 18.09 -37.00
C SER A 846 -27.39 16.82 -36.43
N HIS A 847 -26.61 15.77 -36.16
CA HIS A 847 -27.11 14.56 -35.52
C HIS A 847 -27.32 14.76 -34.01
N LEU A 848 -26.46 15.57 -33.38
CA LEU A 848 -26.49 15.84 -31.95
C LEU A 848 -27.27 17.13 -31.60
N PHE A 849 -27.04 18.21 -32.36
CA PHE A 849 -27.63 19.53 -32.14
C PHE A 849 -28.67 19.89 -33.19
N ASN A 850 -29.68 20.66 -32.78
CA ASN A 850 -30.74 21.15 -33.63
C ASN A 850 -30.20 22.21 -34.62
N PRO A 851 -30.19 21.96 -35.95
CA PRO A 851 -29.68 22.91 -36.93
C PRO A 851 -30.42 24.25 -36.97
N ASP A 852 -31.62 24.33 -36.40
CA ASP A 852 -32.41 25.56 -36.34
C ASP A 852 -31.99 26.48 -35.17
N SER A 853 -31.13 26.00 -34.27
CA SER A 853 -30.68 26.72 -33.06
C SER A 853 -29.31 27.43 -33.21
N PHE A 854 -28.59 27.19 -34.31
CA PHE A 854 -27.27 27.77 -34.58
C PHE A 854 -27.08 28.03 -36.07
N ILE A 855 -26.07 28.83 -36.42
CA ILE A 855 -25.75 29.15 -37.81
C ILE A 855 -24.60 28.23 -38.26
N ASP A 856 -24.92 27.22 -39.07
CA ASP A 856 -23.95 26.29 -39.64
C ASP A 856 -23.30 26.84 -40.91
N CYS A 857 -22.12 27.45 -40.80
CA CYS A 857 -21.41 28.00 -41.95
C CYS A 857 -20.95 26.94 -42.96
N GLY A 858 -20.92 25.65 -42.58
CA GLY A 858 -20.60 24.56 -43.51
C GLY A 858 -21.69 24.28 -44.56
N ARG A 859 -22.89 24.87 -44.39
CA ARG A 859 -24.01 24.76 -45.34
C ARG A 859 -24.05 25.86 -46.40
N PHE A 860 -23.18 26.85 -46.29
CA PHE A 860 -23.07 27.94 -47.25
C PHE A 860 -21.97 27.63 -48.27
N GLU A 861 -22.13 28.07 -49.52
CA GLU A 861 -21.08 27.90 -50.54
C GLU A 861 -19.82 28.69 -50.18
N LYS A 862 -19.98 29.86 -49.54
CA LYS A 862 -18.90 30.77 -49.14
C LYS A 862 -19.11 31.30 -47.73
N LEU A 863 -18.02 31.62 -47.03
CA LEU A 863 -18.08 32.17 -45.67
C LEU A 863 -18.69 33.58 -45.65
N GLU A 864 -18.52 34.34 -46.73
CA GLU A 864 -19.12 35.66 -46.93
C GLU A 864 -20.65 35.60 -46.94
N ASP A 865 -21.22 34.55 -47.52
CA ASP A 865 -22.67 34.32 -47.51
C ASP A 865 -23.14 33.98 -46.09
N CYS A 866 -22.36 33.19 -45.34
CA CYS A 866 -22.62 32.93 -43.92
C CYS A 866 -22.58 34.24 -43.11
N ALA A 867 -21.56 35.08 -43.30
CA ALA A 867 -21.41 36.36 -42.60
C ALA A 867 -22.57 37.33 -42.93
N ALA A 868 -23.00 37.39 -44.19
CA ALA A 868 -24.16 38.15 -44.61
C ALA A 868 -25.44 37.65 -43.94
N PHE A 869 -25.61 36.32 -43.81
CA PHE A 869 -26.74 35.73 -43.10
C PHE A 869 -26.72 36.04 -41.59
N VAL A 870 -25.55 35.99 -40.93
CA VAL A 870 -25.40 36.43 -39.52
C VAL A 870 -25.87 37.88 -39.35
N LEU A 871 -25.49 38.77 -40.28
CA LEU A 871 -25.92 40.16 -40.24
C LEU A 871 -27.42 40.32 -40.51
N GLN A 872 -28.00 39.50 -41.38
CA GLN A 872 -29.46 39.44 -41.59
C GLN A 872 -30.19 39.05 -40.30
N VAL A 873 -29.72 38.01 -39.60
CA VAL A 873 -30.28 37.58 -38.31
C VAL A 873 -30.08 38.68 -37.26
N HIS A 874 -28.94 39.35 -37.22
CA HIS A 874 -28.69 40.46 -36.29
C HIS A 874 -29.68 41.62 -36.45
N LYS A 875 -30.00 41.97 -37.71
CA LYS A 875 -30.88 43.09 -38.09
C LYS A 875 -32.37 42.75 -38.00
N SER A 876 -32.76 41.48 -37.96
CA SER A 876 -34.15 41.06 -37.78
C SER A 876 -34.38 40.51 -36.36
N PRO A 877 -35.10 41.27 -35.50
CA PRO A 877 -35.52 40.78 -34.19
C PRO A 877 -36.30 39.46 -34.27
N GLU A 878 -37.10 39.26 -35.31
CA GLU A 878 -37.92 38.07 -35.52
C GLU A 878 -37.05 36.84 -35.78
N LEU A 879 -36.12 36.90 -36.74
CA LEU A 879 -35.22 35.79 -37.05
C LEU A 879 -34.30 35.46 -35.87
N TYR A 880 -33.77 36.49 -35.19
CA TYR A 880 -32.96 36.29 -33.99
C TYR A 880 -33.75 35.60 -32.87
N LEU A 881 -34.98 36.05 -32.60
CA LEU A 881 -35.83 35.44 -31.57
C LEU A 881 -36.30 34.04 -31.96
N GLN A 882 -36.53 33.78 -33.25
CA GLN A 882 -36.89 32.46 -33.76
C GLN A 882 -35.78 31.45 -33.47
N MET A 883 -34.54 31.71 -33.93
CA MET A 883 -33.41 30.81 -33.68
C MET A 883 -33.13 30.63 -32.19
N ARG A 884 -33.21 31.71 -31.40
CA ARG A 884 -32.94 31.65 -29.95
C ARG A 884 -33.98 30.84 -29.17
N ARG A 885 -35.18 30.63 -29.72
CA ARG A 885 -36.24 29.81 -29.11
C ARG A 885 -36.09 28.33 -29.42
N GLU A 886 -35.32 27.97 -30.44
CA GLU A 886 -35.09 26.57 -30.79
C GLU A 886 -34.22 25.90 -29.71
N PRO A 887 -34.60 24.72 -29.21
CA PRO A 887 -33.80 24.01 -28.22
C PRO A 887 -32.49 23.54 -28.88
N PRO A 888 -31.34 23.61 -28.19
CA PRO A 888 -30.07 23.12 -28.73
C PRO A 888 -30.09 21.64 -29.11
N ILE A 889 -30.87 20.82 -28.40
CA ILE A 889 -30.99 19.38 -28.63
C ILE A 889 -32.41 19.03 -29.10
N ARG A 890 -32.49 18.29 -30.21
CA ARG A 890 -33.75 17.70 -30.72
C ARG A 890 -33.76 16.17 -30.66
N ASN A 891 -32.60 15.53 -30.83
CA ASN A 891 -32.46 14.08 -30.83
C ASN A 891 -32.10 13.57 -29.41
N LEU A 892 -33.13 13.20 -28.64
CA LEU A 892 -32.94 12.70 -27.27
C LEU A 892 -32.15 11.39 -27.20
N THR A 893 -32.23 10.54 -28.23
CA THR A 893 -31.45 9.31 -28.30
C THR A 893 -29.96 9.62 -28.41
N ALA A 894 -29.58 10.47 -29.36
CA ALA A 894 -28.18 10.91 -29.51
C ALA A 894 -27.66 11.62 -28.26
N PHE A 895 -28.50 12.44 -27.62
CA PHE A 895 -28.17 13.10 -26.35
C PHE A 895 -27.89 12.07 -25.24
N ASN A 896 -28.81 11.13 -25.02
CA ASN A 896 -28.65 10.10 -24.01
C ASN A 896 -27.41 9.23 -24.25
N GLU A 897 -27.08 8.93 -25.50
CA GLU A 897 -25.85 8.20 -25.82
C GLU A 897 -24.59 9.02 -25.54
N ALA A 898 -24.55 10.29 -25.92
CA ALA A 898 -23.38 11.15 -25.78
C ALA A 898 -23.11 11.56 -24.32
N PHE A 899 -24.16 11.84 -23.53
CA PHE A 899 -24.05 12.48 -22.21
C PHE A 899 -24.39 11.56 -21.03
N SER A 900 -24.66 10.26 -21.24
CA SER A 900 -25.05 9.30 -20.18
C SER A 900 -23.99 8.98 -19.14
N TRP A 901 -22.74 9.42 -19.31
CA TRP A 901 -21.78 9.38 -18.21
C TRP A 901 -22.11 10.42 -17.13
N HIS A 902 -22.75 11.54 -17.50
CA HIS A 902 -22.97 12.64 -16.58
C HIS A 902 -24.16 12.35 -15.63
N PRO A 903 -24.05 12.62 -14.32
CA PRO A 903 -25.07 12.20 -13.33
C PRO A 903 -26.46 12.80 -13.53
N SER A 904 -26.55 13.96 -14.19
CA SER A 904 -27.84 14.59 -14.52
C SER A 904 -28.63 13.84 -15.59
N VAL A 905 -28.01 12.89 -16.30
CA VAL A 905 -28.64 12.11 -17.38
C VAL A 905 -28.96 10.72 -16.84
N SER A 906 -30.25 10.37 -16.79
CA SER A 906 -30.76 9.21 -16.05
C SER A 906 -30.51 7.83 -16.66
N THR A 907 -29.71 7.74 -17.73
CA THR A 907 -29.44 6.49 -18.46
C THR A 907 -28.02 5.99 -18.22
N ARG A 908 -27.83 4.67 -18.19
CA ARG A 908 -26.53 4.01 -18.03
C ARG A 908 -25.87 3.62 -19.37
N SER A 909 -26.42 4.07 -20.50
CA SER A 909 -26.05 3.61 -21.86
C SER A 909 -24.54 3.57 -22.12
N LEU A 910 -23.82 4.66 -21.83
CA LEU A 910 -22.37 4.74 -22.02
C LEU A 910 -21.60 3.82 -21.08
N ALA A 911 -21.94 3.79 -19.79
CA ALA A 911 -21.34 2.89 -18.81
C ALA A 911 -21.52 1.41 -19.20
N ASP A 912 -22.71 1.04 -19.66
CA ASP A 912 -23.00 -0.33 -20.10
C ASP A 912 -22.26 -0.70 -21.39
N LYS A 913 -22.10 0.26 -22.33
CA LYS A 913 -21.27 0.07 -23.53
C LYS A 913 -19.80 -0.15 -23.14
N VAL A 914 -19.26 0.66 -22.23
CA VAL A 914 -17.87 0.53 -21.74
C VAL A 914 -17.67 -0.78 -20.99
N ALA A 915 -18.59 -1.18 -20.11
CA ALA A 915 -18.50 -2.44 -19.38
C ALA A 915 -18.52 -3.67 -20.32
N ARG A 916 -19.42 -3.69 -21.31
CA ARG A 916 -19.45 -4.76 -22.33
C ARG A 916 -18.14 -4.82 -23.12
N MET A 917 -17.63 -3.65 -23.50
CA MET A 917 -16.41 -3.51 -24.28
C MET A 917 -15.15 -3.98 -23.52
N LEU A 918 -15.12 -3.81 -22.19
CA LEU A 918 -14.02 -4.26 -21.32
C LEU A 918 -14.25 -5.67 -20.73
N HIS A 919 -15.37 -6.31 -21.05
CA HIS A 919 -15.80 -7.57 -20.44
C HIS A 919 -15.78 -7.51 -18.91
N LEU A 920 -16.36 -6.44 -18.35
CA LEU A 920 -16.54 -6.25 -16.91
C LEU A 920 -17.89 -6.85 -16.49
N ASP A 921 -17.91 -7.47 -15.31
CA ASP A 921 -19.14 -8.01 -14.73
C ASP A 921 -20.10 -6.87 -14.38
N ILE A 922 -21.29 -6.89 -14.96
CA ILE A 922 -22.37 -5.94 -14.66
C ILE A 922 -23.31 -6.63 -13.68
N VAL A 923 -23.31 -6.18 -12.42
CA VAL A 923 -24.30 -6.61 -11.44
C VAL A 923 -25.55 -5.74 -11.63
N SER A 924 -26.63 -6.36 -12.07
CA SER A 924 -27.93 -5.74 -12.33
C SER A 924 -28.63 -5.28 -11.06
#